data_AF-A0A2G4ITE7-F1
#
_entry.id   AF-A0A2G4ITE7-F1
#
_cell.length_a   1.000
_cell.length_b   1.000
_cell.length_c   1.000
_cell.angle_alpha   90.00
_cell.angle_beta   90.00
_cell.angle_gamma   90.00
#
_symmetry.space_group_name_H-M   'P 1'
#
loop_
_entity.id
_entity.type
_entity.pdbx_description
1 polymer ?
#
loop_
_entity_poly.entity_id
_entity_poly.type
_entity_poly.pdbx_seq_one_letter_code
_entity_poly.pdbx_strand_id
1 'polypeptide(L)'
;MRVADGRSQASTDDEILALAADFPAASEEAWLKLIEKVLAGAPFDKKLVSRTYDGISIKPLYTKADWHADDGFPGGAPYTRGTSALGTSQSGWDIRQVHGHPDPEIANQQILEDLEGGATSIILRVDPSGANGVAVRSLKDFETVLKGVLLDLAPIVLEPNGPSVPLSAVFMHMMTARGLKPDQVCFNLGTDPLGTFAAAGKLIVPMDVVLARMSDTTAYVAKTYPHARALNVKSIVYHSAGAAEAQELGCVMATAVEYLRAVVKTGLDIDAACGQMAFTLAADADLFMTVAKIRAARKLWGRVAEACGASPEKRTAPITALTAPRMMSQRDPWVNILRTTMACFGAGIAGADAVAVLPFDSALGHPRELGRRIARNTQIILQEETGANKVVDAAGGAYLFETLTDKVSEAAWAFFQDIERAGGMAKALMSGFIGQKIATVQTERAKNIARRKDALTGVSEFPNVYEPTTAADHPDVASILKKRDQSAVGTLSKLPEPADGPLMDMLVKASNDGVNVLAMAQALAGTPISMTPLPRVRAADAFEHLRDQADTYKAKHGALPKILLANIGRAADFTARASFAKNFFEAGGIEAVMGAGGDDPVAIAKEFGASGAGLAVICSTDAIYADKAATMAQALKTAGATTVYLAGRGGKAENALHAAGVADFIYMGCDVLAMLTSAHRTLAAR
;
A
#
# COMPACT_ATOMS: atom_id res chain seq x y z
N MET A 1 -74.08 -11.06 -11.82
CA MET A 1 -74.48 -9.95 -10.93
C MET A 1 -73.71 -10.05 -9.61
N ARG A 2 -72.53 -9.41 -9.55
CA ARG A 2 -71.97 -8.76 -8.36
C ARG A 2 -70.90 -7.78 -8.87
N VAL A 3 -70.96 -6.60 -8.29
CA VAL A 3 -70.48 -5.32 -8.82
C VAL A 3 -68.98 -5.15 -8.53
N ALA A 4 -68.34 -4.36 -9.38
CA ALA A 4 -66.96 -3.92 -9.30
C ALA A 4 -66.62 -3.29 -7.93
N ASP A 5 -65.40 -3.55 -7.47
CA ASP A 5 -64.70 -2.61 -6.59
C ASP A 5 -63.29 -2.42 -7.17
N GLY A 6 -63.12 -1.30 -7.86
CA GLY A 6 -61.85 -0.87 -8.43
C GLY A 6 -61.03 -0.19 -7.35
N ARG A 7 -59.95 -0.84 -6.91
CA ARG A 7 -58.82 -0.16 -6.30
C ARG A 7 -57.58 -0.61 -7.04
N SER A 8 -57.03 0.28 -7.86
CA SER A 8 -55.68 0.14 -8.39
C SER A 8 -54.74 0.09 -7.20
N GLN A 9 -53.99 -1.00 -7.06
CA GLN A 9 -52.80 -1.01 -6.23
C GLN A 9 -51.80 -0.07 -6.93
N ALA A 10 -51.71 1.17 -6.45
CA ALA A 10 -50.54 1.99 -6.69
C ALA A 10 -49.33 1.20 -6.14
N SER A 11 -48.28 1.08 -6.95
CA SER A 11 -47.07 0.39 -6.51
C SER A 11 -46.43 1.19 -5.37
N THR A 12 -45.71 0.50 -4.50
CA THR A 12 -44.92 1.11 -3.41
C THR A 12 -43.92 2.16 -3.92
N ASP A 13 -43.55 2.11 -5.20
CA ASP A 13 -42.73 3.12 -5.88
C ASP A 13 -43.47 4.45 -6.11
N ASP A 14 -44.78 4.42 -6.41
CA ASP A 14 -45.60 5.62 -6.59
C ASP A 14 -45.83 6.36 -5.25
N GLU A 15 -45.90 5.64 -4.13
CA GLU A 15 -46.02 6.23 -2.79
C GLU A 15 -44.71 6.86 -2.28
N ILE A 16 -43.54 6.30 -2.63
CA ILE A 16 -42.23 6.90 -2.32
C ILE A 16 -42.01 8.19 -3.12
N LEU A 17 -42.44 8.23 -4.39
CA LEU A 17 -42.42 9.44 -5.22
C LEU A 17 -43.30 10.57 -4.65
N ALA A 18 -44.42 10.23 -4.00
CA ALA A 18 -45.34 11.21 -3.39
C ALA A 18 -44.76 11.92 -2.16
N LEU A 19 -43.92 11.25 -1.35
CA LEU A 19 -43.27 11.85 -0.15
C LEU A 19 -42.15 12.86 -0.49
N ALA A 20 -41.53 12.73 -1.66
CA ALA A 20 -40.49 13.65 -2.12
C ALA A 20 -41.04 14.78 -3.02
N ALA A 21 -42.29 14.69 -3.47
CA ALA A 21 -42.92 15.64 -4.39
C ALA A 21 -43.07 17.06 -3.81
N ASP A 22 -43.11 17.20 -2.49
CA ASP A 22 -43.21 18.49 -1.79
C ASP A 22 -41.87 19.26 -1.72
N PHE A 23 -40.76 18.64 -2.11
CA PHE A 23 -39.46 19.30 -2.24
C PHE A 23 -39.14 19.53 -3.72
N PRO A 24 -38.86 20.77 -4.16
CA PRO A 24 -38.42 21.00 -5.53
C PRO A 24 -37.13 20.23 -5.79
N ALA A 25 -37.06 19.53 -6.93
CA ALA A 25 -35.87 18.80 -7.32
C ALA A 25 -34.65 19.73 -7.34
N ALA A 26 -33.63 19.41 -6.55
CA ALA A 26 -32.38 20.16 -6.56
C ALA A 26 -31.67 19.94 -7.90
N SER A 27 -31.34 21.03 -8.60
CA SER A 27 -30.56 20.99 -9.84
C SER A 27 -29.08 21.25 -9.57
N GLU A 28 -28.22 20.79 -10.47
CA GLU A 28 -26.78 21.05 -10.39
C GLU A 28 -26.50 22.57 -10.44
N GLU A 29 -27.26 23.33 -11.22
CA GLU A 29 -27.14 24.79 -11.28
C GLU A 29 -27.52 25.44 -9.95
N ALA A 30 -28.54 24.93 -9.26
CA ALA A 30 -28.92 25.43 -7.94
C ALA A 30 -27.81 25.15 -6.91
N TRP A 31 -27.21 23.96 -6.97
CA TRP A 31 -26.06 23.61 -6.14
C TRP A 31 -24.83 24.49 -6.44
N LEU A 32 -24.49 24.71 -7.71
CA LEU A 32 -23.38 25.59 -8.12
C LEU A 32 -23.56 27.03 -7.61
N LYS A 33 -24.78 27.58 -7.66
CA LYS A 33 -25.08 28.92 -7.10
C LYS A 33 -24.83 29.00 -5.59
N LEU A 34 -25.06 27.92 -4.83
CA LEU A 34 -24.73 27.88 -3.40
C LEU A 34 -23.23 27.83 -3.19
N ILE A 35 -22.51 27.04 -4.00
CA ILE A 35 -21.06 26.95 -3.96
C ILE A 35 -20.39 28.28 -4.31
N GLU A 36 -20.87 29.01 -5.32
CA GLU A 36 -20.34 30.33 -5.69
C GLU A 36 -20.36 31.31 -4.51
N LYS A 37 -21.43 31.27 -3.69
CA LYS A 37 -21.54 32.09 -2.47
C LYS A 37 -20.48 31.69 -1.44
N VAL A 38 -20.27 30.39 -1.24
CA VAL A 38 -19.27 29.87 -0.28
C VAL A 38 -17.85 30.17 -0.75
N LEU A 39 -17.58 30.09 -2.06
CA LEU A 39 -16.27 30.33 -2.63
C LEU A 39 -15.89 31.83 -2.68
N ALA A 40 -16.85 32.74 -2.51
CA ALA A 40 -16.63 34.19 -2.47
C ALA A 40 -15.74 34.71 -3.63
N GLY A 41 -15.99 34.21 -4.84
CA GLY A 41 -15.23 34.56 -6.06
C GLY A 41 -13.98 33.71 -6.34
N ALA A 42 -13.66 32.74 -5.48
CA ALA A 42 -12.58 31.80 -5.76
C ALA A 42 -12.97 30.81 -6.90
N PRO A 43 -12.06 30.47 -7.83
CA PRO A 43 -12.38 29.56 -8.93
C PRO A 43 -12.73 28.15 -8.44
N PHE A 44 -13.91 27.64 -8.83
CA PHE A 44 -14.43 26.32 -8.46
C PHE A 44 -13.42 25.19 -8.70
N ASP A 45 -12.94 25.05 -9.94
CA ASP A 45 -12.02 23.98 -10.34
C ASP A 45 -10.71 23.99 -9.55
N LYS A 46 -10.26 25.17 -9.11
CA LYS A 46 -9.00 25.28 -8.34
C LYS A 46 -9.18 24.98 -6.86
N LYS A 47 -10.41 25.02 -6.35
CA LYS A 47 -10.70 24.90 -4.92
C LYS A 47 -11.36 23.59 -4.53
N LEU A 48 -12.21 23.04 -5.38
CA LEU A 48 -13.06 21.90 -5.04
C LEU A 48 -12.80 20.65 -5.88
N VAL A 49 -12.14 20.79 -7.03
CA VAL A 49 -11.73 19.63 -7.84
C VAL A 49 -10.33 19.21 -7.43
N SER A 50 -10.19 18.02 -6.86
CA SER A 50 -8.88 17.42 -6.60
C SER A 50 -8.43 16.58 -7.79
N ARG A 51 -7.15 16.21 -7.82
CA ARG A 51 -6.58 15.38 -8.89
C ARG A 51 -5.74 14.26 -8.30
N THR A 52 -5.90 13.06 -8.84
CA THR A 52 -5.06 11.92 -8.53
C THR A 52 -3.68 12.08 -9.19
N TYR A 53 -2.74 11.21 -8.81
CA TYR A 53 -1.42 11.14 -9.43
C TYR A 53 -1.45 10.61 -10.87
N ASP A 54 -2.52 9.94 -11.29
CA ASP A 54 -2.79 9.59 -12.69
C ASP A 54 -3.37 10.77 -13.49
N GLY A 55 -3.57 11.94 -12.86
CA GLY A 55 -4.18 13.12 -13.47
C GLY A 55 -5.70 13.07 -13.59
N ILE A 56 -6.35 12.07 -12.96
CA ILE A 56 -7.81 11.92 -12.96
C ILE A 56 -8.41 12.98 -12.03
N SER A 57 -9.40 13.72 -12.51
CA SER A 57 -10.09 14.74 -11.71
C SER A 57 -11.16 14.09 -10.83
N ILE A 58 -11.13 14.42 -9.53
CA ILE A 58 -12.16 14.03 -8.58
C ILE A 58 -13.03 15.26 -8.31
N LYS A 59 -14.28 15.18 -8.75
CA LYS A 59 -15.26 16.26 -8.58
C LYS A 59 -15.82 16.24 -7.14
N PRO A 60 -16.21 17.40 -6.59
CA PRO A 60 -16.89 17.47 -5.30
C PRO A 60 -18.33 16.92 -5.35
N LEU A 61 -18.90 16.74 -6.53
CA LEU A 61 -20.23 16.18 -6.76
C LEU A 61 -20.20 15.34 -8.05
N TYR A 62 -20.83 14.16 -8.00
CA TYR A 62 -21.09 13.30 -9.15
C TYR A 62 -22.59 13.03 -9.23
N THR A 63 -23.12 13.03 -10.45
CA THR A 63 -24.53 12.83 -10.75
C THR A 63 -24.71 11.73 -11.79
N LYS A 64 -25.97 11.41 -12.12
CA LYS A 64 -26.30 10.49 -13.21
C LYS A 64 -25.68 10.89 -14.54
N ALA A 65 -25.44 12.18 -14.76
CA ALA A 65 -24.82 12.67 -15.99
C ALA A 65 -23.35 12.27 -16.14
N ASP A 66 -22.68 11.85 -15.05
CA ASP A 66 -21.28 11.40 -15.08
C ASP A 66 -21.12 9.90 -15.37
N TRP A 67 -22.17 9.11 -15.19
CA TRP A 67 -22.13 7.66 -15.38
C TRP A 67 -22.59 7.29 -16.80
N HIS A 68 -21.65 6.77 -17.59
CA HIS A 68 -21.87 6.49 -19.02
C HIS A 68 -21.70 5.02 -19.42
N ALA A 69 -21.17 4.16 -18.54
CA ALA A 69 -20.84 2.78 -18.86
C ALA A 69 -21.95 1.78 -18.46
N ASP A 70 -21.99 0.67 -19.19
CA ASP A 70 -22.67 -0.54 -18.77
C ASP A 70 -21.67 -1.44 -18.05
N ASP A 71 -21.69 -1.40 -16.71
CA ASP A 71 -20.80 -2.20 -15.87
C ASP A 71 -21.30 -3.63 -15.63
N GLY A 72 -22.43 -3.99 -16.26
CA GLY A 72 -23.04 -5.30 -16.21
C GLY A 72 -23.54 -5.71 -14.82
N PHE A 73 -23.82 -7.01 -14.69
CA PHE A 73 -24.23 -7.63 -13.42
C PHE A 73 -23.06 -8.43 -12.82
N PRO A 74 -23.02 -8.61 -11.48
CA PRO A 74 -22.06 -9.53 -10.86
C PRO A 74 -22.10 -10.92 -11.52
N GLY A 75 -20.92 -11.47 -11.83
CA GLY A 75 -20.79 -12.75 -12.54
C GLY A 75 -20.94 -12.70 -14.06
N GLY A 76 -21.31 -11.54 -14.63
CA GLY A 76 -21.33 -11.31 -16.06
C GLY A 76 -20.18 -10.42 -16.52
N ALA A 77 -19.77 -10.54 -17.79
CA ALA A 77 -18.84 -9.60 -18.39
C ALA A 77 -19.41 -8.16 -18.33
N PRO A 78 -18.60 -7.13 -18.05
CA PRO A 78 -17.14 -7.14 -17.96
C PRO A 78 -16.57 -7.47 -16.56
N TYR A 79 -17.36 -8.06 -15.66
CA TYR A 79 -16.99 -8.50 -14.31
C TYR A 79 -16.59 -7.38 -13.35
N THR A 80 -16.90 -6.12 -13.69
CA THR A 80 -16.63 -4.95 -12.83
C THR A 80 -17.18 -5.16 -11.43
N ARG A 81 -18.42 -5.67 -11.35
CA ARG A 81 -19.19 -5.87 -10.10
C ARG A 81 -18.92 -7.21 -9.41
N GLY A 82 -17.95 -8.00 -9.89
CA GLY A 82 -17.59 -9.29 -9.32
C GLY A 82 -17.60 -10.43 -10.34
N THR A 83 -16.89 -11.50 -10.00
CA THR A 83 -16.65 -12.68 -10.87
C THR A 83 -17.76 -13.73 -10.77
N SER A 84 -18.62 -13.65 -9.76
CA SER A 84 -19.79 -14.52 -9.59
C SER A 84 -21.01 -13.73 -9.14
N ALA A 85 -22.21 -14.27 -9.36
CA ALA A 85 -23.47 -13.59 -9.05
C ALA A 85 -23.62 -13.26 -7.55
N LEU A 86 -23.11 -14.13 -6.68
CA LEU A 86 -23.19 -13.97 -5.22
C LEU A 86 -21.90 -13.38 -4.62
N GLY A 87 -20.82 -13.28 -5.39
CA GLY A 87 -19.52 -12.79 -4.91
C GLY A 87 -19.12 -13.42 -3.58
N THR A 88 -18.72 -12.57 -2.64
CA THR A 88 -18.36 -12.93 -1.27
C THR A 88 -19.53 -12.76 -0.27
N SER A 89 -20.76 -12.56 -0.74
CA SER A 89 -21.89 -12.20 0.13
C SER A 89 -22.38 -13.31 1.05
N GLN A 90 -22.19 -14.57 0.67
CA GLN A 90 -22.57 -15.71 1.50
C GLN A 90 -21.54 -16.02 2.59
N SER A 91 -20.26 -16.12 2.22
CA SER A 91 -19.19 -16.62 3.10
C SER A 91 -18.26 -15.52 3.64
N GLY A 92 -18.40 -14.28 3.19
CA GLY A 92 -17.35 -13.29 3.36
C GLY A 92 -16.21 -13.49 2.36
N TRP A 93 -15.30 -12.52 2.32
CA TRP A 93 -14.02 -12.67 1.65
C TRP A 93 -13.13 -13.62 2.46
N ASP A 94 -12.15 -14.22 1.80
CA ASP A 94 -11.13 -15.01 2.49
C ASP A 94 -10.26 -14.10 3.39
N ILE A 95 -10.37 -14.29 4.70
CA ILE A 95 -9.55 -13.64 5.73
C ILE A 95 -8.17 -14.28 5.70
N ARG A 96 -7.25 -13.65 4.96
CA ARG A 96 -5.93 -14.18 4.67
C ARG A 96 -4.86 -13.51 5.52
N GLN A 97 -4.16 -14.27 6.37
CA GLN A 97 -3.10 -13.73 7.24
C GLN A 97 -1.71 -13.91 6.64
N VAL A 98 -0.83 -12.94 6.85
CA VAL A 98 0.55 -12.95 6.33
C VAL A 98 1.51 -13.48 7.39
N HIS A 99 2.26 -14.53 7.06
CA HIS A 99 3.28 -15.12 7.93
C HIS A 99 4.66 -15.10 7.28
N GLY A 100 5.69 -14.82 8.07
CA GLY A 100 7.05 -14.68 7.56
C GLY A 100 8.13 -14.63 8.64
N HIS A 101 7.86 -15.09 9.86
CA HIS A 101 8.90 -15.18 10.89
C HIS A 101 10.02 -16.13 10.42
N PRO A 102 11.31 -15.75 10.51
CA PRO A 102 12.40 -16.54 9.91
C PRO A 102 12.56 -17.94 10.49
N ASP A 103 12.18 -18.14 11.75
CA ASP A 103 12.12 -19.45 12.41
C ASP A 103 10.82 -20.21 12.01
N PRO A 104 10.92 -21.36 11.31
CA PRO A 104 9.78 -22.20 10.92
C PRO A 104 8.89 -22.69 12.06
N GLU A 105 9.46 -22.99 13.24
CA GLU A 105 8.70 -23.45 14.40
C GLU A 105 7.85 -22.31 14.97
N ILE A 106 8.43 -21.11 15.09
CA ILE A 106 7.68 -19.93 15.53
C ILE A 106 6.63 -19.54 14.47
N ALA A 107 6.99 -19.58 13.18
CA ALA A 107 6.05 -19.32 12.11
C ALA A 107 4.86 -20.30 12.14
N ASN A 108 5.12 -21.59 12.41
CA ASN A 108 4.07 -22.59 12.58
C ASN A 108 3.10 -22.24 13.71
N GLN A 109 3.64 -21.89 14.88
CA GLN A 109 2.82 -21.48 16.02
C GLN A 109 1.93 -20.29 15.66
N GLN A 110 2.49 -19.27 15.01
CA GLN A 110 1.74 -18.08 14.57
C GLN A 110 0.65 -18.43 13.56
N ILE A 111 0.91 -19.35 12.64
CA ILE A 111 -0.08 -19.84 11.65
C ILE A 111 -1.25 -20.52 12.35
N LEU A 112 -0.98 -21.43 13.28
CA LEU A 112 -2.04 -22.15 14.02
C LEU A 112 -2.86 -21.19 14.87
N GLU A 113 -2.22 -20.27 15.60
CA GLU A 113 -2.91 -19.22 16.38
C GLU A 113 -3.85 -18.35 15.53
N ASP A 114 -3.45 -18.04 14.30
CA ASP A 114 -4.25 -17.22 13.40
C ASP A 114 -5.40 -17.99 12.75
N LEU A 115 -5.18 -19.24 12.33
CA LEU A 115 -6.22 -20.11 11.78
C LEU A 115 -7.27 -20.48 12.85
N GLU A 116 -6.85 -20.88 14.04
CA GLU A 116 -7.74 -21.12 15.19
C GLU A 116 -8.47 -19.85 15.64
N GLY A 117 -7.89 -18.69 15.33
CA GLY A 117 -8.43 -17.38 15.65
C GLY A 117 -9.38 -16.78 14.62
N GLY A 118 -9.72 -17.51 13.55
CA GLY A 118 -10.70 -17.10 12.54
C GLY A 118 -10.13 -16.67 11.19
N ALA A 119 -8.82 -16.82 10.94
CA ALA A 119 -8.29 -16.71 9.59
C ALA A 119 -8.71 -17.94 8.76
N THR A 120 -9.06 -17.73 7.50
CA THR A 120 -9.52 -18.79 6.58
C THR A 120 -8.40 -19.33 5.69
N SER A 121 -7.32 -18.55 5.50
CA SER A 121 -6.15 -18.95 4.71
C SER A 121 -4.90 -18.18 5.13
N ILE A 122 -3.75 -18.55 4.54
CA ILE A 122 -2.47 -17.88 4.79
C ILE A 122 -1.74 -17.46 3.52
N ILE A 123 -1.01 -16.35 3.62
CA ILE A 123 0.16 -16.03 2.80
C ILE A 123 1.40 -16.47 3.57
N LEU A 124 2.18 -17.39 2.99
CA LEU A 124 3.43 -17.86 3.55
C LEU A 124 4.61 -17.26 2.79
N ARG A 125 5.28 -16.27 3.37
CA ARG A 125 6.53 -15.71 2.85
C ARG A 125 7.66 -16.67 3.12
N VAL A 126 8.31 -17.14 2.07
CA VAL A 126 9.43 -18.10 2.17
C VAL A 126 10.70 -17.50 1.59
N ASP A 127 11.78 -17.60 2.34
CA ASP A 127 13.10 -17.10 1.95
C ASP A 127 14.16 -18.05 2.54
N PRO A 128 14.87 -18.85 1.73
CA PRO A 128 15.92 -19.74 2.24
C PRO A 128 17.00 -19.03 3.08
N SER A 129 17.20 -17.73 2.91
CA SER A 129 18.15 -16.93 3.71
C SER A 129 17.57 -16.50 5.06
N GLY A 130 16.25 -16.55 5.25
CA GLY A 130 15.55 -16.02 6.42
C GLY A 130 15.50 -14.48 6.48
N ALA A 131 15.98 -13.76 5.46
CA ALA A 131 16.04 -12.30 5.50
C ALA A 131 14.65 -11.65 5.35
N ASN A 132 13.78 -12.22 4.50
CA ASN A 132 12.47 -11.65 4.19
C ASN A 132 11.33 -12.68 4.27
N GLY A 133 11.47 -13.72 5.08
CA GLY A 133 10.46 -14.76 5.21
C GLY A 133 10.95 -15.94 6.04
N VAL A 134 10.11 -16.96 6.13
CA VAL A 134 10.43 -18.22 6.80
C VAL A 134 11.62 -18.89 6.13
N ALA A 135 12.62 -19.30 6.92
CA ALA A 135 13.84 -19.96 6.44
C ALA A 135 13.58 -21.40 6.00
N VAL A 136 13.00 -21.57 4.82
CA VAL A 136 12.68 -22.87 4.22
C VAL A 136 13.77 -23.27 3.24
N ARG A 137 14.46 -24.39 3.51
CA ARG A 137 15.53 -24.93 2.67
C ARG A 137 15.29 -26.36 2.21
N SER A 138 14.34 -27.06 2.81
CA SER A 138 14.12 -28.49 2.61
C SER A 138 12.65 -28.88 2.79
N LEU A 139 12.32 -30.14 2.47
CA LEU A 139 11.02 -30.74 2.77
C LEU A 139 10.71 -30.63 4.26
N LYS A 140 11.67 -30.98 5.12
CA LYS A 140 11.51 -30.95 6.58
C LYS A 140 11.14 -29.55 7.09
N ASP A 141 11.70 -28.50 6.51
CA ASP A 141 11.35 -27.13 6.91
C ASP A 141 9.89 -26.80 6.57
N PHE A 142 9.42 -27.18 5.38
CA PHE A 142 8.01 -27.05 5.00
C PHE A 142 7.10 -27.89 5.91
N GLU A 143 7.50 -29.12 6.23
CA GLU A 143 6.78 -29.97 7.16
C GLU A 143 6.67 -29.33 8.54
N THR A 144 7.74 -28.71 9.03
CA THR A 144 7.76 -27.95 10.28
C THR A 144 6.83 -26.75 10.22
N VAL A 145 6.98 -25.85 9.24
CA VAL A 145 6.19 -24.60 9.22
C VAL A 145 4.69 -24.87 9.03
N LEU A 146 4.33 -25.96 8.35
CA LEU A 146 2.93 -26.34 8.10
C LEU A 146 2.47 -27.52 8.95
N LYS A 147 3.16 -27.82 10.06
CA LYS A 147 2.75 -28.89 10.98
C LYS A 147 1.38 -28.59 11.58
N GLY A 148 0.45 -29.54 11.51
CA GLY A 148 -0.90 -29.37 12.04
C GLY A 148 -1.84 -28.50 11.19
N VAL A 149 -1.34 -27.86 10.13
CA VAL A 149 -2.18 -27.10 9.19
C VAL A 149 -2.93 -28.08 8.28
N LEU A 150 -4.26 -27.96 8.26
CA LEU A 150 -5.15 -28.76 7.41
C LEU A 150 -5.22 -28.15 6.00
N LEU A 151 -4.36 -28.63 5.10
CA LEU A 151 -4.14 -28.06 3.75
C LEU A 151 -5.31 -28.30 2.77
N ASP A 152 -6.24 -29.17 3.15
CA ASP A 152 -7.51 -29.42 2.48
C ASP A 152 -8.62 -28.44 2.92
N LEU A 153 -8.41 -27.71 4.02
CA LEU A 153 -9.36 -26.72 4.55
C LEU A 153 -8.84 -25.28 4.50
N ALA A 154 -7.54 -25.08 4.72
CA ALA A 154 -6.90 -23.78 4.77
C ALA A 154 -6.01 -23.57 3.54
N PRO A 155 -6.46 -22.79 2.54
CA PRO A 155 -5.66 -22.49 1.36
C PRO A 155 -4.34 -21.80 1.70
N ILE A 156 -3.32 -22.06 0.89
CA ILE A 156 -2.00 -21.43 1.04
C ILE A 156 -1.63 -20.66 -0.23
N VAL A 157 -1.23 -19.42 -0.05
CA VAL A 157 -0.52 -18.66 -1.09
C VAL A 157 0.95 -18.53 -0.66
N LEU A 158 1.86 -19.07 -1.45
CA LEU A 158 3.28 -18.84 -1.23
C LEU A 158 3.67 -17.43 -1.71
N GLU A 159 4.59 -16.79 -0.99
CA GLU A 159 5.29 -15.60 -1.46
C GLU A 159 6.80 -15.89 -1.44
N PRO A 160 7.35 -16.42 -2.55
CA PRO A 160 8.77 -16.75 -2.61
C PRO A 160 9.64 -15.49 -2.73
N ASN A 161 10.43 -15.21 -1.71
CA ASN A 161 11.51 -14.23 -1.70
C ASN A 161 12.84 -14.96 -1.97
N GLY A 162 12.96 -15.57 -3.15
CA GLY A 162 14.08 -16.44 -3.50
C GLY A 162 13.81 -17.32 -4.72
N PRO A 163 14.45 -18.50 -4.83
CA PRO A 163 14.32 -19.39 -5.97
C PRO A 163 12.94 -20.08 -6.00
N SER A 164 11.96 -19.45 -6.68
CA SER A 164 10.56 -19.88 -6.70
C SER A 164 10.35 -21.29 -7.24
N VAL A 165 11.07 -21.70 -8.29
CA VAL A 165 10.92 -23.02 -8.92
C VAL A 165 11.32 -24.16 -7.97
N PRO A 166 12.53 -24.16 -7.35
CA PRO A 166 12.87 -25.10 -6.29
C PRO A 166 11.89 -25.11 -5.11
N LEU A 167 11.49 -23.94 -4.60
CA LEU A 167 10.53 -23.85 -3.49
C LEU A 167 9.19 -24.50 -3.85
N SER A 168 8.71 -24.28 -5.07
CA SER A 168 7.49 -24.89 -5.59
C SER A 168 7.60 -26.42 -5.68
N ALA A 169 8.73 -26.94 -6.15
CA ALA A 169 8.97 -28.38 -6.23
C ALA A 169 8.93 -29.04 -4.85
N VAL A 170 9.62 -28.46 -3.87
CA VAL A 170 9.65 -28.99 -2.49
C VAL A 170 8.26 -28.89 -1.83
N PHE A 171 7.54 -27.79 -2.06
CA PHE A 171 6.17 -27.64 -1.56
C PHE A 171 5.19 -28.68 -2.14
N MET A 172 5.25 -28.92 -3.45
CA MET A 172 4.43 -29.97 -4.08
C MET A 172 4.84 -31.38 -3.65
N HIS A 173 6.14 -31.62 -3.47
CA HIS A 173 6.63 -32.87 -2.87
C HIS A 173 6.03 -33.10 -1.47
N MET A 174 5.96 -32.07 -0.63
CA MET A 174 5.32 -32.15 0.69
C MET A 174 3.86 -32.59 0.61
N MET A 175 3.09 -32.08 -0.37
CA MET A 175 1.69 -32.48 -0.56
C MET A 175 1.57 -34.00 -0.79
N THR A 176 2.39 -34.54 -1.70
CA THR A 176 2.44 -35.97 -1.99
C THR A 176 2.93 -36.79 -0.80
N ALA A 177 3.97 -36.31 -0.09
CA ALA A 177 4.51 -36.97 1.11
C ALA A 177 3.49 -37.06 2.25
N ARG A 178 2.58 -36.08 2.36
CA ARG A 178 1.44 -36.08 3.30
C ARG A 178 0.26 -36.94 2.84
N GLY A 179 0.32 -37.54 1.66
CA GLY A 179 -0.77 -38.34 1.09
C GLY A 179 -2.00 -37.51 0.69
N LEU A 180 -1.85 -36.19 0.50
CA LEU A 180 -2.93 -35.32 0.07
C LEU A 180 -3.20 -35.52 -1.41
N LYS A 181 -4.48 -35.70 -1.77
CA LYS A 181 -4.86 -35.87 -3.17
C LYS A 181 -4.89 -34.52 -3.88
N PRO A 182 -4.51 -34.45 -5.17
CA PRO A 182 -4.46 -33.17 -5.88
C PRO A 182 -5.80 -32.43 -5.98
N ASP A 183 -6.92 -33.13 -5.95
CA ASP A 183 -8.29 -32.57 -5.97
C ASP A 183 -8.78 -32.09 -4.60
N GLN A 184 -8.03 -32.34 -3.52
CA GLN A 184 -8.38 -31.91 -2.17
C GLN A 184 -7.69 -30.61 -1.74
N VAL A 185 -6.64 -30.18 -2.44
CA VAL A 185 -5.81 -29.04 -2.02
C VAL A 185 -6.06 -27.81 -2.88
N CYS A 186 -6.12 -26.64 -2.23
CA CYS A 186 -6.23 -25.35 -2.88
C CYS A 186 -5.00 -24.49 -2.50
N PHE A 187 -4.17 -24.14 -3.48
CA PHE A 187 -2.98 -23.32 -3.22
C PHE A 187 -2.60 -22.44 -4.41
N ASN A 188 -1.80 -21.42 -4.13
CA ASN A 188 -1.12 -20.63 -5.15
C ASN A 188 0.39 -20.62 -4.88
N LEU A 189 1.22 -20.88 -5.90
CA LEU A 189 2.68 -20.90 -5.76
C LEU A 189 3.33 -19.50 -5.72
N GLY A 190 2.57 -18.44 -6.01
CA GLY A 190 3.03 -17.07 -5.93
C GLY A 190 4.09 -16.68 -6.96
N THR A 191 4.18 -17.44 -8.06
CA THR A 191 5.26 -17.26 -9.04
C THR A 191 5.06 -15.97 -9.82
N ASP A 192 6.06 -15.08 -9.72
CA ASP A 192 6.08 -13.76 -10.38
C ASP A 192 7.54 -13.33 -10.64
N PRO A 193 8.25 -13.95 -11.60
CA PRO A 193 9.66 -13.66 -11.85
C PRO A 193 9.93 -12.21 -12.25
N LEU A 194 9.00 -11.54 -12.95
CA LEU A 194 9.12 -10.13 -13.31
C LEU A 194 8.90 -9.22 -12.11
N GLY A 195 7.94 -9.51 -11.22
CA GLY A 195 7.80 -8.82 -9.95
C GLY A 195 9.03 -8.99 -9.05
N THR A 196 9.60 -10.19 -8.98
CA THR A 196 10.87 -10.46 -8.28
C THR A 196 12.02 -9.67 -8.90
N PHE A 197 12.12 -9.65 -10.23
CA PHE A 197 13.14 -8.86 -10.93
C PHE A 197 12.97 -7.37 -10.65
N ALA A 198 11.74 -6.84 -10.70
CA ALA A 198 11.41 -5.45 -10.35
C ALA A 198 11.83 -5.08 -8.93
N ALA A 199 11.61 -5.96 -7.95
CA ALA A 199 11.94 -5.71 -6.56
C ALA A 199 13.44 -5.88 -6.24
N ALA A 200 14.07 -6.95 -6.74
CA ALA A 200 15.45 -7.32 -6.39
C ALA A 200 16.49 -6.74 -7.37
N GLY A 201 16.07 -6.34 -8.58
CA GLY A 201 16.93 -5.86 -9.64
C GLY A 201 17.84 -6.94 -10.23
N LYS A 202 17.62 -8.22 -9.90
CA LYS A 202 18.51 -9.33 -10.26
C LYS A 202 17.74 -10.61 -10.54
N LEU A 203 18.16 -11.33 -11.57
CA LEU A 203 17.79 -12.72 -11.83
C LEU A 203 19.07 -13.54 -11.97
N ILE A 204 19.05 -14.78 -11.47
CA ILE A 204 20.21 -15.68 -11.50
C ILE A 204 20.39 -16.39 -12.85
N VAL A 205 19.48 -16.13 -13.81
CA VAL A 205 19.43 -16.71 -15.15
C VAL A 205 18.92 -15.66 -16.14
N PRO A 206 19.09 -15.88 -17.46
CA PRO A 206 18.50 -15.03 -18.49
C PRO A 206 16.96 -14.97 -18.42
N MET A 207 16.39 -13.90 -18.97
CA MET A 207 14.94 -13.61 -18.91
C MET A 207 14.09 -14.68 -19.60
N ASP A 208 14.49 -15.11 -20.78
CA ASP A 208 13.84 -16.18 -21.54
C ASP A 208 13.87 -17.51 -20.79
N VAL A 209 14.99 -17.83 -20.14
CA VAL A 209 15.14 -19.05 -19.33
C VAL A 209 14.23 -19.02 -18.10
N VAL A 210 14.11 -17.90 -17.38
CA VAL A 210 13.21 -17.83 -16.20
C VAL A 210 11.74 -17.95 -16.62
N LEU A 211 11.34 -17.33 -17.73
CA LEU A 211 9.99 -17.42 -18.26
C LEU A 211 9.65 -18.82 -18.76
N ALA A 212 10.61 -19.51 -19.41
CA ALA A 212 10.43 -20.90 -19.82
C ALA A 212 10.24 -21.84 -18.62
N ARG A 213 11.06 -21.69 -17.57
CA ARG A 213 10.93 -22.51 -16.35
C ARG A 213 9.67 -22.21 -15.55
N MET A 214 9.26 -20.94 -15.50
CA MET A 214 7.94 -20.57 -14.97
C MET A 214 6.83 -21.29 -15.74
N SER A 215 6.96 -21.39 -17.07
CA SER A 215 5.98 -22.07 -17.93
C SER A 215 5.95 -23.58 -17.66
N ASP A 216 7.11 -24.23 -17.46
CA ASP A 216 7.19 -25.63 -17.02
C ASP A 216 6.45 -25.86 -15.69
N THR A 217 6.69 -25.01 -14.69
CA THR A 217 5.98 -25.08 -13.40
C THR A 217 4.48 -24.88 -13.57
N THR A 218 4.08 -23.93 -14.43
CA THR A 218 2.67 -23.62 -14.69
C THR A 218 1.95 -24.78 -15.36
N ALA A 219 2.55 -25.39 -16.38
CA ALA A 219 2.00 -26.55 -17.07
C ALA A 219 1.87 -27.76 -16.12
N TYR A 220 2.87 -27.97 -15.24
CA TYR A 220 2.81 -29.03 -14.24
C TYR A 220 1.64 -28.86 -13.27
N VAL A 221 1.42 -27.64 -12.76
CA VAL A 221 0.30 -27.35 -11.85
C VAL A 221 -1.03 -27.51 -12.55
N ALA A 222 -1.18 -26.94 -13.76
CA ALA A 222 -2.41 -27.03 -14.55
C ALA A 222 -2.83 -28.49 -14.83
N LYS A 223 -1.85 -29.37 -15.06
CA LYS A 223 -2.08 -30.80 -15.30
C LYS A 223 -2.42 -31.57 -14.02
N THR A 224 -1.82 -31.20 -12.89
CA THR A 224 -1.80 -32.05 -11.69
C THR A 224 -2.82 -31.62 -10.65
N TYR A 225 -3.00 -30.32 -10.43
CA TYR A 225 -3.77 -29.77 -9.31
C TYR A 225 -4.93 -28.88 -9.82
N PRO A 226 -6.17 -29.41 -9.92
CA PRO A 226 -7.29 -28.72 -10.53
C PRO A 226 -7.75 -27.45 -9.79
N HIS A 227 -7.43 -27.34 -8.50
CA HIS A 227 -7.79 -26.19 -7.66
C HIS A 227 -6.60 -25.31 -7.29
N ALA A 228 -5.44 -25.52 -7.93
CA ALA A 228 -4.24 -24.74 -7.68
C ALA A 228 -3.87 -23.82 -8.85
N ARG A 229 -3.09 -22.79 -8.51
CA ARG A 229 -2.59 -21.77 -9.44
C ARG A 229 -1.08 -21.60 -9.29
N ALA A 230 -0.37 -21.52 -10.39
CA ALA A 230 1.07 -21.29 -10.35
C ALA A 230 1.43 -19.80 -10.23
N LEU A 231 0.66 -18.93 -10.88
CA LEU A 231 1.00 -17.52 -11.09
C LEU A 231 0.24 -16.62 -10.12
N ASN A 232 0.93 -15.57 -9.65
CA ASN A 232 0.29 -14.48 -8.91
C ASN A 232 0.99 -13.15 -9.19
N VAL A 233 0.39 -12.31 -10.04
CA VAL A 233 0.98 -11.01 -10.40
C VAL A 233 0.69 -9.99 -9.31
N LYS A 234 1.74 -9.36 -8.77
CA LYS A 234 1.64 -8.48 -7.60
C LYS A 234 1.80 -7.00 -7.97
N SER A 235 0.84 -6.14 -7.61
CA SER A 235 0.97 -4.68 -7.80
C SER A 235 1.87 -4.01 -6.76
N ILE A 236 2.12 -4.70 -5.63
CA ILE A 236 2.76 -4.13 -4.43
C ILE A 236 4.16 -3.56 -4.69
N VAL A 237 4.90 -4.14 -5.64
CA VAL A 237 6.25 -3.70 -6.01
C VAL A 237 6.21 -2.32 -6.68
N TYR A 238 5.25 -2.09 -7.58
CA TYR A 238 5.06 -0.81 -8.27
C TYR A 238 4.47 0.23 -7.31
N HIS A 239 3.47 -0.18 -6.51
CA HIS A 239 2.87 0.68 -5.48
C HIS A 239 3.92 1.24 -4.50
N SER A 240 4.75 0.33 -3.96
CA SER A 240 5.81 0.68 -2.99
C SER A 240 6.90 1.54 -3.60
N ALA A 241 7.09 1.48 -4.93
CA ALA A 241 8.02 2.34 -5.65
C ALA A 241 7.48 3.76 -5.91
N GLY A 242 6.18 3.99 -5.64
CA GLY A 242 5.54 5.29 -5.79
C GLY A 242 4.61 5.41 -6.99
N ALA A 243 4.28 4.31 -7.68
CA ALA A 243 3.37 4.33 -8.81
C ALA A 243 2.02 4.95 -8.42
N ALA A 244 1.38 5.58 -9.40
CA ALA A 244 -0.03 5.90 -9.34
C ALA A 244 -0.87 4.63 -9.60
N GLU A 245 -2.13 4.65 -9.22
CA GLU A 245 -2.97 3.46 -9.15
C GLU A 245 -3.30 2.90 -10.54
N ALA A 246 -3.48 3.75 -11.56
CA ALA A 246 -3.65 3.27 -12.93
C ALA A 246 -2.32 2.74 -13.52
N GLN A 247 -1.18 3.35 -13.16
CA GLN A 247 0.14 2.81 -13.53
C GLN A 247 0.38 1.40 -12.95
N GLU A 248 -0.03 1.16 -11.69
CA GLU A 248 0.01 -0.18 -11.09
C GLU A 248 -0.75 -1.20 -11.94
N LEU A 249 -2.00 -0.89 -12.30
CA LEU A 249 -2.83 -1.80 -13.10
C LEU A 249 -2.25 -2.02 -14.50
N GLY A 250 -1.70 -0.99 -15.14
CA GLY A 250 -1.03 -1.15 -16.43
C GLY A 250 0.17 -2.11 -16.36
N CYS A 251 1.01 -1.99 -15.32
CA CYS A 251 2.10 -2.93 -15.07
C CYS A 251 1.60 -4.36 -14.80
N VAL A 252 0.52 -4.51 -14.01
CA VAL A 252 -0.08 -5.82 -13.70
C VAL A 252 -0.58 -6.49 -14.97
N MET A 253 -1.32 -5.78 -15.83
CA MET A 253 -1.84 -6.33 -17.08
C MET A 253 -0.71 -6.68 -18.06
N ALA A 254 0.31 -5.81 -18.19
CA ALA A 254 1.48 -6.10 -19.04
C ALA A 254 2.25 -7.35 -18.56
N THR A 255 2.42 -7.49 -17.25
CA THR A 255 3.06 -8.67 -16.64
C THR A 255 2.25 -9.94 -16.93
N ALA A 256 0.93 -9.87 -16.73
CA ALA A 256 0.04 -11.01 -16.99
C ALA A 256 0.08 -11.44 -18.47
N VAL A 257 0.05 -10.49 -19.42
CA VAL A 257 0.15 -10.77 -20.86
C VAL A 257 1.51 -11.37 -21.23
N GLU A 258 2.60 -10.89 -20.64
CA GLU A 258 3.93 -11.49 -20.83
C GLU A 258 3.95 -12.96 -20.38
N TYR A 259 3.30 -13.27 -19.25
CA TYR A 259 3.19 -14.65 -18.77
C TYR A 259 2.29 -15.52 -19.64
N LEU A 260 1.14 -15.01 -20.10
CA LEU A 260 0.31 -15.72 -21.06
C LEU A 260 1.07 -16.06 -22.34
N ARG A 261 1.85 -15.11 -22.88
CA ARG A 261 2.72 -15.36 -24.05
C ARG A 261 3.74 -16.45 -23.79
N ALA A 262 4.42 -16.41 -22.64
CA ALA A 262 5.41 -17.41 -22.28
C ALA A 262 4.80 -18.81 -22.17
N VAL A 263 3.69 -18.94 -21.45
CA VAL A 263 3.03 -20.22 -21.16
C VAL A 263 2.35 -20.82 -22.40
N VAL A 264 1.71 -19.99 -23.24
CA VAL A 264 1.12 -20.46 -24.50
C VAL A 264 2.19 -20.89 -25.50
N LYS A 265 3.35 -20.20 -25.51
CA LYS A 265 4.49 -20.59 -26.36
C LYS A 265 5.01 -21.99 -26.04
N THR A 266 4.87 -22.46 -24.80
CA THR A 266 5.25 -23.82 -24.39
C THR A 266 4.12 -24.85 -24.56
N GLY A 267 3.01 -24.47 -25.21
CA GLY A 267 1.96 -25.40 -25.65
C GLY A 267 0.76 -25.56 -24.71
N LEU A 268 0.68 -24.80 -23.61
CA LEU A 268 -0.54 -24.77 -22.79
C LEU A 268 -1.61 -23.94 -23.50
N ASP A 269 -2.86 -24.42 -23.53
CA ASP A 269 -3.96 -23.66 -24.14
C ASP A 269 -4.29 -22.39 -23.33
N ILE A 270 -4.94 -21.42 -23.97
CA ILE A 270 -5.20 -20.12 -23.37
C ILE A 270 -6.14 -20.20 -22.16
N ASP A 271 -7.09 -21.13 -22.16
CA ASP A 271 -8.05 -21.31 -21.08
C ASP A 271 -7.38 -21.88 -19.83
N ALA A 272 -6.50 -22.86 -20.00
CA ALA A 272 -5.66 -23.38 -18.95
C ALA A 272 -4.67 -22.31 -18.44
N ALA A 273 -4.07 -21.51 -19.32
CA ALA A 273 -3.17 -20.42 -18.94
C ALA A 273 -3.88 -19.34 -18.10
N CYS A 274 -5.06 -18.87 -18.53
CA CYS A 274 -5.90 -17.97 -17.73
C CYS A 274 -6.33 -18.62 -16.41
N GLY A 275 -6.61 -19.93 -16.43
CA GLY A 275 -6.91 -20.74 -15.25
C GLY A 275 -5.79 -20.82 -14.21
N GLN A 276 -4.54 -20.47 -14.58
CA GLN A 276 -3.40 -20.43 -13.67
C GLN A 276 -3.09 -19.03 -13.09
N MET A 277 -3.80 -18.00 -13.54
CA MET A 277 -3.55 -16.61 -13.16
C MET A 277 -4.22 -16.24 -11.83
N ALA A 278 -3.56 -15.45 -11.00
CA ALA A 278 -4.15 -14.75 -9.86
C ALA A 278 -3.49 -13.36 -9.71
N PHE A 279 -4.10 -12.50 -8.92
CA PHE A 279 -3.59 -11.15 -8.67
C PHE A 279 -3.55 -10.83 -7.18
N THR A 280 -2.48 -10.16 -6.74
CA THR A 280 -2.45 -9.46 -5.45
C THR A 280 -2.27 -7.96 -5.69
N LEU A 281 -3.27 -7.17 -5.31
CA LEU A 281 -3.28 -5.72 -5.49
C LEU A 281 -3.07 -5.02 -4.14
N ALA A 282 -2.35 -3.91 -4.15
CA ALA A 282 -2.20 -3.06 -2.98
C ALA A 282 -3.54 -2.38 -2.61
N ALA A 283 -3.95 -2.42 -1.34
CA ALA A 283 -5.05 -1.62 -0.80
C ALA A 283 -4.47 -0.51 0.10
N ASP A 284 -4.82 0.75 -0.17
CA ASP A 284 -4.30 1.91 0.56
C ASP A 284 -5.43 2.55 1.38
N ALA A 285 -5.12 3.50 2.25
CA ALA A 285 -6.11 4.21 3.06
C ALA A 285 -7.03 5.12 2.22
N ASP A 286 -6.69 5.37 0.96
CA ASP A 286 -7.59 5.99 -0.02
C ASP A 286 -8.69 5.01 -0.42
N LEU A 287 -9.87 5.19 0.21
CA LEU A 287 -11.05 4.38 -0.04
C LEU A 287 -11.50 4.45 -1.50
N PHE A 288 -11.51 5.63 -2.10
CA PHE A 288 -12.04 5.83 -3.44
C PHE A 288 -11.19 5.11 -4.49
N MET A 289 -9.89 5.29 -4.40
CA MET A 289 -8.95 4.64 -5.31
C MET A 289 -8.84 3.14 -5.07
N THR A 290 -8.90 2.66 -3.83
CA THR A 290 -8.89 1.22 -3.54
C THR A 290 -10.08 0.50 -4.17
N VAL A 291 -11.28 1.07 -4.03
CA VAL A 291 -12.49 0.50 -4.62
C VAL A 291 -12.43 0.52 -6.15
N ALA A 292 -12.14 1.69 -6.73
CA ALA A 292 -12.06 1.84 -8.18
C ALA A 292 -10.99 0.93 -8.80
N LYS A 293 -9.82 0.78 -8.16
CA LYS A 293 -8.71 -0.04 -8.65
C LYS A 293 -9.08 -1.52 -8.71
N ILE A 294 -9.71 -2.07 -7.68
CA ILE A 294 -10.10 -3.49 -7.65
C ILE A 294 -11.17 -3.79 -8.71
N ARG A 295 -12.15 -2.91 -8.86
CA ARG A 295 -13.20 -3.01 -9.90
C ARG A 295 -12.59 -2.91 -11.31
N ALA A 296 -11.71 -1.94 -11.53
CA ALA A 296 -10.98 -1.74 -12.78
C ALA A 296 -10.10 -2.95 -13.13
N ALA A 297 -9.42 -3.55 -12.15
CA ALA A 297 -8.58 -4.72 -12.39
C ALA A 297 -9.36 -5.90 -12.99
N ARG A 298 -10.58 -6.17 -12.52
CA ARG A 298 -11.45 -7.21 -13.09
C ARG A 298 -11.87 -6.86 -14.51
N LYS A 299 -12.30 -5.62 -14.75
CA LYS A 299 -12.70 -5.12 -16.08
C LYS A 299 -11.56 -5.25 -17.10
N LEU A 300 -10.36 -4.82 -16.71
CA LEU A 300 -9.16 -4.90 -17.54
C LEU A 300 -8.76 -6.35 -17.82
N TRP A 301 -8.72 -7.21 -16.80
CA TRP A 301 -8.38 -8.62 -16.97
C TRP A 301 -9.39 -9.35 -17.86
N GLY A 302 -10.68 -9.13 -17.64
CA GLY A 302 -11.73 -9.72 -18.48
C GLY A 302 -11.56 -9.34 -19.95
N ARG A 303 -11.19 -8.09 -20.23
CA ARG A 303 -10.91 -7.61 -21.59
C ARG A 303 -9.62 -8.17 -22.18
N VAL A 304 -8.56 -8.31 -21.38
CA VAL A 304 -7.30 -8.96 -21.79
C VAL A 304 -7.57 -10.42 -22.17
N ALA A 305 -8.22 -11.19 -21.28
CA ALA A 305 -8.51 -12.59 -21.50
C ALA A 305 -9.42 -12.80 -22.73
N GLU A 306 -10.43 -11.95 -22.90
CA GLU A 306 -11.26 -11.93 -24.11
C GLU A 306 -10.43 -11.68 -25.38
N ALA A 307 -9.57 -10.67 -25.37
CA ALA A 307 -8.72 -10.34 -26.52
C ALA A 307 -7.71 -11.44 -26.85
N CYS A 308 -7.27 -12.20 -25.84
CA CYS A 308 -6.44 -13.39 -26.01
C CYS A 308 -7.22 -14.62 -26.53
N GLY A 309 -8.55 -14.56 -26.61
CA GLY A 309 -9.39 -15.64 -27.12
C GLY A 309 -9.84 -16.66 -26.07
N ALA A 310 -9.74 -16.34 -24.77
CA ALA A 310 -10.22 -17.22 -23.71
C ALA A 310 -11.76 -17.37 -23.75
N SER A 311 -12.24 -18.57 -23.40
CA SER A 311 -13.66 -18.86 -23.22
C SER A 311 -14.26 -17.99 -22.10
N PRO A 312 -15.52 -17.55 -22.19
CA PRO A 312 -16.14 -16.63 -21.22
C PRO A 312 -15.92 -17.00 -19.74
N GLU A 313 -16.05 -18.29 -19.40
CA GLU A 313 -15.87 -18.85 -18.06
C GLU A 313 -14.42 -18.83 -17.55
N LYS A 314 -13.44 -18.52 -18.42
CA LYS A 314 -12.01 -18.40 -18.09
C LYS A 314 -11.51 -16.96 -18.07
N ARG A 315 -12.39 -15.97 -18.26
CA ARG A 315 -12.04 -14.54 -18.30
C ARG A 315 -11.95 -13.86 -16.92
N THR A 316 -11.94 -14.64 -15.85
CA THR A 316 -11.85 -14.16 -14.47
C THR A 316 -10.66 -14.77 -13.75
N ALA A 317 -10.11 -14.06 -12.76
CA ALA A 317 -9.06 -14.56 -11.89
C ALA A 317 -9.27 -14.03 -10.47
N PRO A 318 -8.88 -14.79 -9.43
CA PRO A 318 -9.01 -14.35 -8.05
C PRO A 318 -8.08 -13.16 -7.75
N ILE A 319 -8.60 -12.19 -7.00
CA ILE A 319 -7.91 -10.99 -6.55
C ILE A 319 -7.79 -11.01 -5.03
N THR A 320 -6.55 -11.02 -4.55
CA THR A 320 -6.22 -10.70 -3.15
C THR A 320 -5.94 -9.21 -3.02
N ALA A 321 -6.58 -8.53 -2.08
CA ALA A 321 -6.22 -7.18 -1.68
C ALA A 321 -5.29 -7.23 -0.46
N LEU A 322 -4.05 -6.78 -0.62
CA LEU A 322 -3.06 -6.69 0.47
C LEU A 322 -2.89 -5.24 0.88
N THR A 323 -3.12 -4.91 2.15
CA THR A 323 -2.93 -3.52 2.62
C THR A 323 -1.49 -3.05 2.42
N ALA A 324 -1.30 -1.82 1.97
CA ALA A 324 -0.03 -1.32 1.46
C ALA A 324 1.02 -1.04 2.55
N PRO A 325 2.30 -1.46 2.38
CA PRO A 325 3.40 -1.01 3.23
C PRO A 325 3.66 0.49 3.16
N ARG A 326 3.38 1.14 2.02
CA ARG A 326 3.70 2.56 1.77
C ARG A 326 3.04 3.52 2.76
N MET A 327 1.83 3.19 3.22
CA MET A 327 1.07 4.03 4.17
C MET A 327 1.49 3.84 5.63
N MET A 328 2.34 2.85 5.94
CA MET A 328 2.68 2.50 7.31
C MET A 328 3.77 3.42 7.89
N SER A 329 3.52 3.92 9.10
CA SER A 329 4.49 4.70 9.87
C SER A 329 5.11 3.87 11.01
N GLN A 330 6.39 4.11 11.29
CA GLN A 330 7.09 3.67 12.50
C GLN A 330 6.79 4.60 13.68
N ARG A 331 6.58 5.88 13.38
CA ARG A 331 6.12 6.88 14.35
C ARG A 331 4.61 6.83 14.46
N ASP A 332 4.11 6.87 15.68
CA ASP A 332 2.71 6.65 16.05
C ASP A 332 2.09 5.42 15.35
N PRO A 333 2.66 4.22 15.54
CA PRO A 333 2.29 3.04 14.77
C PRO A 333 0.83 2.62 15.01
N TRP A 334 0.20 3.06 16.10
CA TRP A 334 -1.23 2.81 16.38
C TRP A 334 -2.15 3.42 15.32
N VAL A 335 -1.76 4.54 14.69
CA VAL A 335 -2.51 5.14 13.58
C VAL A 335 -2.58 4.20 12.38
N ASN A 336 -1.63 3.27 12.23
CA ASN A 336 -1.69 2.25 11.18
C ASN A 336 -2.91 1.36 11.30
N ILE A 337 -3.47 1.14 12.50
CA ILE A 337 -4.75 0.40 12.69
C ILE A 337 -5.88 1.10 11.92
N LEU A 338 -5.94 2.43 12.00
CA LEU A 338 -6.97 3.22 11.30
C LEU A 338 -6.78 3.14 9.77
N ARG A 339 -5.53 3.25 9.31
CA ARG A 339 -5.18 3.15 7.88
C ARG A 339 -5.55 1.78 7.31
N THR A 340 -5.16 0.71 7.99
CA THR A 340 -5.43 -0.66 7.53
C THR A 340 -6.90 -1.03 7.63
N THR A 341 -7.64 -0.49 8.60
CA THR A 341 -9.10 -0.65 8.68
C THR A 341 -9.77 -0.06 7.45
N MET A 342 -9.38 1.16 7.05
CA MET A 342 -9.96 1.81 5.87
C MET A 342 -9.59 1.08 4.57
N ALA A 343 -8.34 0.64 4.43
CA ALA A 343 -7.89 -0.16 3.29
C ALA A 343 -8.64 -1.51 3.21
N CYS A 344 -8.86 -2.18 4.34
CA CYS A 344 -9.62 -3.42 4.43
C CYS A 344 -11.09 -3.21 4.07
N PHE A 345 -11.71 -2.15 4.57
CA PHE A 345 -13.09 -1.82 4.24
C PHE A 345 -13.26 -1.56 2.74
N GLY A 346 -12.38 -0.74 2.14
CA GLY A 346 -12.38 -0.50 0.70
C GLY A 346 -12.20 -1.77 -0.13
N ALA A 347 -11.29 -2.65 0.28
CA ALA A 347 -11.08 -3.93 -0.38
C ALA A 347 -12.31 -4.86 -0.29
N GLY A 348 -12.94 -4.92 0.88
CA GLY A 348 -14.13 -5.72 1.13
C GLY A 348 -15.32 -5.29 0.27
N ILE A 349 -15.68 -3.99 0.30
CA ILE A 349 -16.84 -3.48 -0.46
C ILE A 349 -16.60 -3.48 -1.98
N ALA A 350 -15.34 -3.49 -2.42
CA ALA A 350 -14.96 -3.66 -3.82
C ALA A 350 -15.05 -5.12 -4.28
N GLY A 351 -15.38 -6.06 -3.39
CA GLY A 351 -15.52 -7.48 -3.70
C GLY A 351 -14.19 -8.16 -4.02
N ALA A 352 -13.13 -7.90 -3.26
CA ALA A 352 -11.93 -8.74 -3.31
C ALA A 352 -12.25 -10.17 -2.87
N ASP A 353 -11.65 -11.18 -3.53
CA ASP A 353 -11.86 -12.58 -3.19
C ASP A 353 -11.20 -12.93 -1.84
N ALA A 354 -10.04 -12.33 -1.59
CA ALA A 354 -9.32 -12.42 -0.32
C ALA A 354 -8.82 -11.04 0.12
N VAL A 355 -8.73 -10.82 1.44
CA VAL A 355 -8.12 -9.62 2.00
C VAL A 355 -7.03 -10.03 2.98
N ALA A 356 -5.87 -9.38 2.87
CA ALA A 356 -4.75 -9.54 3.76
C ALA A 356 -4.40 -8.19 4.40
N VAL A 357 -4.52 -8.13 5.72
CA VAL A 357 -4.23 -6.93 6.50
C VAL A 357 -2.85 -7.05 7.11
N LEU A 358 -1.97 -6.10 6.82
CA LEU A 358 -0.68 -5.98 7.49
C LEU A 358 -0.91 -5.51 8.93
N PRO A 359 -0.28 -6.15 9.93
CA PRO A 359 -0.27 -5.67 11.31
C PRO A 359 0.22 -4.23 11.45
N PHE A 360 -0.32 -3.50 12.42
CA PHE A 360 0.00 -2.08 12.65
C PHE A 360 1.50 -1.84 12.95
N ASP A 361 2.17 -2.84 13.52
CA ASP A 361 3.58 -2.85 13.88
C ASP A 361 4.50 -3.38 12.76
N SER A 362 3.97 -3.66 11.56
CA SER A 362 4.76 -4.20 10.43
C SER A 362 5.88 -3.27 9.93
N ALA A 363 5.78 -1.96 10.18
CA ALA A 363 6.82 -1.01 9.82
C ALA A 363 7.99 -0.99 10.83
N LEU A 364 7.77 -1.49 12.04
CA LEU A 364 8.77 -1.54 13.12
C LEU A 364 9.68 -2.76 12.97
N GLY A 365 9.13 -3.91 12.57
CA GLY A 365 9.84 -5.18 12.52
C GLY A 365 8.87 -6.33 12.26
N HIS A 366 9.17 -7.51 12.81
CA HIS A 366 8.23 -8.63 12.76
C HIS A 366 6.99 -8.35 13.61
N PRO A 367 5.78 -8.57 13.07
CA PRO A 367 4.55 -8.36 13.83
C PRO A 367 4.43 -9.28 15.05
N ARG A 368 4.12 -8.68 16.20
CA ARG A 368 3.85 -9.42 17.43
C ARG A 368 2.41 -9.91 17.47
N GLU A 369 2.09 -10.72 18.48
CA GLU A 369 0.76 -11.34 18.65
C GLU A 369 -0.37 -10.32 18.59
N LEU A 370 -0.27 -9.22 19.34
CA LEU A 370 -1.28 -8.17 19.34
C LEU A 370 -1.49 -7.56 17.95
N GLY A 371 -0.41 -7.32 17.20
CA GLY A 371 -0.48 -6.78 15.84
C GLY A 371 -1.20 -7.73 14.89
N ARG A 372 -0.84 -9.02 14.90
CA ARG A 372 -1.49 -10.06 14.08
C ARG A 372 -2.97 -10.22 14.44
N ARG A 373 -3.28 -10.27 15.74
CA ARG A 373 -4.65 -10.38 16.24
C ARG A 373 -5.51 -9.19 15.82
N ILE A 374 -5.01 -7.96 15.93
CA ILE A 374 -5.75 -6.76 15.49
C ILE A 374 -5.99 -6.80 13.98
N ALA A 375 -4.99 -7.18 13.18
CA ALA A 375 -5.14 -7.30 11.73
C ALA A 375 -6.24 -8.30 11.35
N ARG A 376 -6.25 -9.48 11.98
CA ARG A 376 -7.29 -10.51 11.79
C ARG A 376 -8.67 -10.03 12.25
N ASN A 377 -8.77 -9.51 13.47
CA ASN A 377 -10.04 -9.07 14.05
C ASN A 377 -10.65 -7.87 13.31
N THR A 378 -9.83 -7.01 12.70
CA THR A 378 -10.33 -5.93 11.83
C THR A 378 -11.20 -6.49 10.70
N GLN A 379 -10.76 -7.59 10.09
CA GLN A 379 -11.52 -8.26 9.02
C GLN A 379 -12.78 -8.92 9.56
N ILE A 380 -12.68 -9.61 10.70
CA ILE A 380 -13.81 -10.28 11.36
C ILE A 380 -14.90 -9.27 11.71
N ILE A 381 -14.56 -8.13 12.32
CA ILE A 381 -15.52 -7.07 12.66
C ILE A 381 -16.22 -6.56 11.40
N LEU A 382 -15.46 -6.31 10.33
CA LEU A 382 -16.04 -5.83 9.09
C LEU A 382 -17.02 -6.85 8.46
N GLN A 383 -16.73 -8.15 8.51
CA GLN A 383 -17.65 -9.18 8.01
C GLN A 383 -18.85 -9.41 8.94
N GLU A 384 -18.61 -9.63 10.23
CA GLU A 384 -19.60 -10.19 11.16
C GLU A 384 -20.41 -9.12 11.89
N GLU A 385 -19.82 -7.97 12.21
CA GLU A 385 -20.50 -6.92 12.97
C GLU A 385 -21.07 -5.82 12.07
N THR A 386 -20.36 -5.45 11.00
CA THR A 386 -20.82 -4.40 10.08
C THR A 386 -21.59 -4.93 8.87
N GLY A 387 -21.42 -6.21 8.54
CA GLY A 387 -22.03 -6.82 7.36
C GLY A 387 -21.47 -6.28 6.03
N ALA A 388 -20.22 -5.82 6.00
CA ALA A 388 -19.61 -5.19 4.82
C ALA A 388 -19.54 -6.12 3.59
N ASN A 389 -19.64 -7.44 3.79
CA ASN A 389 -19.72 -8.44 2.72
C ASN A 389 -21.14 -8.71 2.23
N LYS A 390 -22.20 -8.37 2.97
CA LYS A 390 -23.57 -8.86 2.71
C LYS A 390 -24.18 -8.38 1.39
N VAL A 391 -23.64 -7.32 0.79
CA VAL A 391 -24.06 -6.79 -0.52
C VAL A 391 -22.90 -6.90 -1.51
N VAL A 392 -23.13 -7.59 -2.62
CA VAL A 392 -22.15 -7.71 -3.71
C VAL A 392 -21.95 -6.34 -4.36
N ASP A 393 -20.69 -5.91 -4.49
CA ASP A 393 -20.30 -4.62 -5.06
C ASP A 393 -21.16 -3.47 -4.50
N ALA A 394 -21.15 -3.31 -3.17
CA ALA A 394 -21.93 -2.30 -2.45
C ALA A 394 -21.66 -0.86 -2.94
N ALA A 395 -20.51 -0.63 -3.58
CA ALA A 395 -20.14 0.63 -4.21
C ALA A 395 -20.80 0.88 -5.57
N GLY A 396 -21.30 -0.15 -6.24
CA GLY A 396 -21.84 -0.03 -7.60
C GLY A 396 -23.18 0.71 -7.64
N GLY A 397 -23.35 1.51 -8.68
CA GLY A 397 -24.41 2.50 -8.84
C GLY A 397 -24.09 3.88 -8.24
N ALA A 398 -23.08 3.99 -7.39
CA ALA A 398 -22.62 5.29 -6.92
C ALA A 398 -21.83 6.00 -8.02
N TYR A 399 -22.34 7.14 -8.50
CA TYR A 399 -21.80 7.86 -9.65
C TYR A 399 -20.30 8.15 -9.56
N LEU A 400 -19.78 8.46 -8.36
CA LEU A 400 -18.34 8.61 -8.11
C LEU A 400 -17.56 7.33 -8.45
N PHE A 401 -17.95 6.20 -7.86
CA PHE A 401 -17.21 4.94 -8.03
C PHE A 401 -17.30 4.42 -9.47
N GLU A 402 -18.43 4.59 -10.15
CA GLU A 402 -18.56 4.20 -11.55
C GLU A 402 -17.66 5.04 -12.45
N THR A 403 -17.77 6.37 -12.35
CA THR A 403 -16.96 7.28 -13.14
C THR A 403 -15.46 7.09 -12.86
N LEU A 404 -15.10 6.93 -11.59
CA LEU A 404 -13.70 6.75 -11.20
C LEU A 404 -13.13 5.40 -11.68
N THR A 405 -13.88 4.30 -11.57
CA THR A 405 -13.47 2.99 -12.12
C THR A 405 -13.21 3.07 -13.62
N ASP A 406 -14.07 3.75 -14.37
CA ASP A 406 -13.89 3.94 -15.81
C ASP A 406 -12.63 4.75 -16.12
N LYS A 407 -12.43 5.88 -15.44
CA LYS A 407 -11.24 6.71 -15.66
C LYS A 407 -9.95 6.02 -15.25
N VAL A 408 -9.96 5.24 -14.18
CA VAL A 408 -8.81 4.40 -13.79
C VAL A 408 -8.55 3.33 -14.84
N SER A 409 -9.60 2.71 -15.38
CA SER A 409 -9.49 1.70 -16.44
C SER A 409 -8.94 2.27 -17.75
N GLU A 410 -9.43 3.44 -18.19
CA GLU A 410 -8.91 4.16 -19.36
C GLU A 410 -7.42 4.48 -19.22
N ALA A 411 -7.03 5.07 -18.08
CA ALA A 411 -5.64 5.45 -17.81
C ALA A 411 -4.72 4.22 -17.70
N ALA A 412 -5.19 3.15 -17.05
CA ALA A 412 -4.43 1.91 -16.90
C ALA A 412 -4.24 1.20 -18.24
N TRP A 413 -5.28 1.18 -19.09
CA TRP A 413 -5.21 0.62 -20.42
C TRP A 413 -4.22 1.39 -21.31
N ALA A 414 -4.23 2.72 -21.23
CA ALA A 414 -3.26 3.55 -21.95
C ALA A 414 -1.82 3.25 -21.52
N PHE A 415 -1.57 3.11 -20.22
CA PHE A 415 -0.24 2.78 -19.72
C PHE A 415 0.18 1.33 -20.05
N PHE A 416 -0.75 0.37 -19.98
CA PHE A 416 -0.54 -0.98 -20.50
C PHE A 416 -0.11 -0.96 -21.98
N GLN A 417 -0.80 -0.19 -22.82
CA GLN A 417 -0.44 -0.04 -24.23
C GLN A 417 0.93 0.63 -24.45
N ASP A 418 1.33 1.57 -23.58
CA ASP A 418 2.69 2.15 -23.60
C ASP A 418 3.76 1.07 -23.34
N ILE A 419 3.53 0.18 -22.35
CA ILE A 419 4.44 -0.92 -22.04
C ILE A 419 4.52 -1.91 -23.22
N GLU A 420 3.39 -2.22 -23.83
CA GLU A 420 3.35 -3.09 -25.01
C GLU A 420 4.07 -2.47 -26.21
N ARG A 421 3.94 -1.15 -26.43
CA ARG A 421 4.72 -0.41 -27.43
C ARG A 421 6.23 -0.43 -27.15
N ALA A 422 6.63 -0.48 -25.88
CA ALA A 422 8.03 -0.66 -25.46
C ALA A 422 8.54 -2.11 -25.66
N GLY A 423 7.70 -3.01 -26.19
CA GLY A 423 8.06 -4.37 -26.54
C GLY A 423 7.72 -5.41 -25.48
N GLY A 424 6.80 -5.10 -24.57
CA GLY A 424 6.33 -5.98 -23.50
C GLY A 424 7.02 -5.71 -22.16
N MET A 425 6.47 -6.30 -21.10
CA MET A 425 6.85 -5.96 -19.71
C MET A 425 8.31 -6.26 -19.42
N ALA A 426 8.84 -7.40 -19.89
CA ALA A 426 10.22 -7.77 -19.66
C ALA A 426 11.21 -6.74 -20.23
N LYS A 427 10.99 -6.27 -21.45
CA LYS A 427 11.83 -5.24 -22.10
C LYS A 427 11.64 -3.87 -21.46
N ALA A 428 10.42 -3.52 -21.05
CA ALA A 428 10.13 -2.27 -20.36
C ALA A 428 10.85 -2.18 -19.00
N LEU A 429 10.96 -3.29 -18.26
CA LEU A 429 11.77 -3.36 -17.05
C LEU A 429 13.26 -3.21 -17.36
N MET A 430 13.80 -4.02 -18.28
CA MET A 430 15.23 -4.03 -18.60
C MET A 430 15.75 -2.69 -19.15
N SER A 431 14.90 -1.96 -19.90
CA SER A 431 15.25 -0.64 -20.43
C SER A 431 15.17 0.49 -19.39
N GLY A 432 14.64 0.22 -18.20
CA GLY A 432 14.40 1.23 -17.16
C GLY A 432 13.14 2.08 -17.38
N PHE A 433 12.35 1.82 -18.43
CA PHE A 433 11.14 2.56 -18.76
C PHE A 433 10.15 2.62 -17.58
N ILE A 434 9.88 1.47 -16.93
CA ILE A 434 8.96 1.39 -15.79
C ILE A 434 9.47 2.25 -14.61
N GLY A 435 10.76 2.10 -14.27
CA GLY A 435 11.38 2.86 -13.19
C GLY A 435 11.31 4.38 -13.42
N GLN A 436 11.57 4.83 -14.65
CA GLN A 436 11.50 6.26 -15.01
C GLN A 436 10.08 6.83 -14.89
N LYS A 437 9.07 6.09 -15.37
CA LYS A 437 7.66 6.51 -15.31
C LYS A 437 7.17 6.61 -13.87
N ILE A 438 7.52 5.64 -13.03
CA ILE A 438 7.18 5.65 -11.60
C ILE A 438 7.93 6.77 -10.85
N ALA A 439 9.22 6.98 -11.13
CA ALA A 439 10.01 8.02 -10.47
C ALA A 439 9.45 9.45 -10.70
N THR A 440 8.81 9.67 -11.85
CA THR A 440 8.12 10.94 -12.15
C THR A 440 6.98 11.18 -11.15
N VAL A 441 6.12 10.19 -10.95
CA VAL A 441 5.02 10.25 -9.97
C VAL A 441 5.55 10.36 -8.55
N GLN A 442 6.57 9.56 -8.22
CA GLN A 442 7.16 9.57 -6.88
C GLN A 442 7.77 10.93 -6.51
N THR A 443 8.34 11.64 -7.49
CA THR A 443 8.87 13.00 -7.27
C THR A 443 7.76 13.98 -6.93
N GLU A 444 6.63 13.91 -7.64
CA GLU A 444 5.44 14.72 -7.33
C GLU A 444 4.89 14.37 -5.95
N ARG A 445 4.80 13.08 -5.63
CA ARG A 445 4.31 12.59 -4.34
C ARG A 445 5.18 13.08 -3.18
N ALA A 446 6.50 12.94 -3.29
CA ALA A 446 7.45 13.46 -2.32
C ALA A 446 7.29 14.98 -2.13
N LYS A 447 7.07 15.73 -3.21
CA LYS A 447 6.81 17.17 -3.17
C LYS A 447 5.52 17.52 -2.42
N ASN A 448 4.45 16.74 -2.62
CA ASN A 448 3.17 16.93 -1.97
C ASN A 448 3.24 16.59 -0.48
N ILE A 449 3.91 15.49 -0.11
CA ILE A 449 4.19 15.11 1.29
C ILE A 449 5.04 16.20 1.98
N ALA A 450 6.11 16.66 1.33
CA ALA A 450 6.98 17.71 1.88
C ALA A 450 6.24 18.99 2.22
N ARG A 451 5.20 19.33 1.46
CA ARG A 451 4.34 20.52 1.65
C ARG A 451 3.09 20.24 2.48
N ARG A 452 2.92 19.01 2.98
CA ARG A 452 1.70 18.50 3.65
C ARG A 452 0.42 18.67 2.83
N LYS A 453 0.53 18.69 1.50
CA LYS A 453 -0.64 18.53 0.63
C LYS A 453 -1.19 17.11 0.76
N ASP A 454 -0.28 16.14 0.88
CA ASP A 454 -0.57 14.77 1.28
C ASP A 454 -0.13 14.61 2.74
N ALA A 455 -0.98 15.02 3.67
CA ALA A 455 -0.69 15.01 5.09
C ALA A 455 -0.68 13.59 5.68
N LEU A 456 0.20 13.36 6.64
CA LEU A 456 0.37 12.10 7.35
C LEU A 456 0.06 12.30 8.84
N THR A 457 -1.15 11.94 9.26
CA THR A 457 -1.58 12.01 10.67
C THR A 457 -0.66 11.17 11.57
N GLY A 458 -0.28 11.73 12.72
CA GLY A 458 0.67 11.14 13.68
C GLY A 458 2.15 11.36 13.31
N VAL A 459 2.44 11.80 12.07
CA VAL A 459 3.81 11.98 11.57
C VAL A 459 4.07 13.41 11.11
N SER A 460 3.52 13.81 9.96
CA SER A 460 3.68 15.17 9.46
C SER A 460 2.65 16.11 10.07
N GLU A 461 1.48 15.61 10.47
CA GLU A 461 0.46 16.39 11.16
C GLU A 461 0.02 15.71 12.45
N PHE A 462 -0.20 16.51 13.48
CA PHE A 462 -0.52 16.06 14.83
C PHE A 462 0.51 15.06 15.40
N PRO A 463 1.83 15.33 15.26
CA PRO A 463 2.87 14.46 15.79
C PRO A 463 2.85 14.46 17.33
N ASN A 464 3.22 13.33 17.93
CA ASN A 464 3.48 13.23 19.35
C ASN A 464 4.97 12.98 19.63
N VAL A 465 5.72 14.03 20.00
CA VAL A 465 7.15 13.93 20.31
C VAL A 465 7.47 13.21 21.62
N TYR A 466 6.46 12.96 22.45
CA TYR A 466 6.59 12.23 23.72
C TYR A 466 6.02 10.81 23.62
N GLU A 467 5.73 10.33 22.41
CA GLU A 467 5.26 8.96 22.24
C GLU A 467 6.27 7.95 22.80
N PRO A 468 5.81 6.91 23.53
CA PRO A 468 6.70 5.83 23.94
C PRO A 468 7.24 5.08 22.72
N THR A 469 8.53 4.76 22.73
CA THR A 469 9.12 3.88 21.71
C THR A 469 8.46 2.50 21.79
N THR A 470 7.78 2.11 20.71
CA THR A 470 7.26 0.75 20.59
C THR A 470 8.41 -0.18 20.21
N ALA A 471 8.68 -1.21 21.02
CA ALA A 471 9.75 -2.16 20.74
C ALA A 471 9.50 -2.88 19.40
N ALA A 472 10.50 -2.82 18.52
CA ALA A 472 10.55 -3.62 17.31
C ALA A 472 11.01 -5.05 17.65
N ASP A 473 10.45 -6.04 16.95
CA ASP A 473 10.93 -7.41 16.99
C ASP A 473 11.82 -7.68 15.76
N HIS A 474 13.09 -7.98 16.03
CA HIS A 474 14.10 -8.29 15.03
C HIS A 474 14.76 -9.62 15.38
N PRO A 475 14.23 -10.75 14.89
CA PRO A 475 14.77 -12.06 15.17
C PRO A 475 16.23 -12.17 14.71
N ASP A 476 17.07 -12.82 15.52
CA ASP A 476 18.45 -13.11 15.15
C ASP A 476 18.50 -14.26 14.13
N VAL A 477 18.37 -13.89 12.86
CA VAL A 477 18.40 -14.82 11.71
C VAL A 477 19.67 -15.66 11.72
N ALA A 478 20.82 -15.10 12.06
CA ALA A 478 22.08 -15.84 12.08
C ALA A 478 22.06 -16.95 13.14
N SER A 479 21.54 -16.67 14.34
CA SER A 479 21.37 -17.68 15.39
C SER A 479 20.30 -18.72 15.04
N ILE A 480 19.18 -18.32 14.43
CA ILE A 480 18.14 -19.24 13.95
C ILE A 480 18.76 -20.22 12.94
N LEU A 481 19.45 -19.70 11.93
CA LEU A 481 20.08 -20.53 10.91
C LEU A 481 21.14 -21.47 11.51
N LYS A 482 21.96 -21.01 12.46
CA LYS A 482 23.00 -21.86 13.10
C LYS A 482 22.44 -23.07 13.86
N LYS A 483 21.24 -22.94 14.44
CA LYS A 483 20.57 -24.03 15.16
C LYS A 483 19.99 -25.10 14.22
N ARG A 484 19.81 -24.78 12.94
CA ARG A 484 19.25 -25.68 11.94
C ARG A 484 20.37 -26.40 11.20
N ASP A 485 20.13 -27.64 10.80
CA ASP A 485 21.05 -28.36 9.91
C ASP A 485 21.10 -27.62 8.56
N GLN A 486 22.26 -27.07 8.23
CA GLN A 486 22.48 -26.25 7.04
C GLN A 486 23.06 -27.05 5.87
N SER A 487 23.26 -28.35 6.03
CA SER A 487 23.95 -29.14 5.01
C SER A 487 23.15 -29.18 3.70
N ALA A 488 23.84 -28.88 2.59
CA ALA A 488 23.35 -29.26 1.27
C ALA A 488 23.45 -30.78 1.16
N VAL A 489 22.32 -31.47 1.32
CA VAL A 489 22.28 -32.92 1.17
C VAL A 489 22.09 -33.22 -0.32
N GLY A 490 23.18 -33.30 -1.07
CA GLY A 490 23.17 -33.79 -2.47
C GLY A 490 23.50 -32.77 -3.55
N THR A 491 23.67 -33.26 -4.79
CA THR A 491 23.98 -32.46 -5.99
C THR A 491 23.06 -32.88 -7.13
N LEU A 492 22.63 -31.92 -7.95
CA LEU A 492 21.83 -32.15 -9.15
C LEU A 492 22.67 -31.74 -10.37
N SER A 493 23.12 -32.71 -11.16
CA SER A 493 24.14 -32.50 -12.21
C SER A 493 23.62 -32.43 -13.64
N LYS A 494 22.36 -32.84 -13.90
CA LYS A 494 21.75 -32.75 -15.23
C LYS A 494 20.32 -32.23 -15.11
N LEU A 495 20.05 -31.12 -15.78
CA LEU A 495 18.71 -30.52 -15.91
C LEU A 495 18.18 -30.76 -17.33
N PRO A 496 16.85 -30.84 -17.52
CA PRO A 496 16.27 -30.76 -18.84
C PRO A 496 16.46 -29.36 -19.42
N GLU A 497 16.38 -29.25 -20.74
CA GLU A 497 16.25 -27.94 -21.38
C GLU A 497 14.96 -27.26 -20.91
N PRO A 498 14.94 -25.92 -20.73
CA PRO A 498 13.73 -25.20 -20.36
C PRO A 498 12.61 -25.42 -21.39
N ALA A 499 11.36 -25.54 -20.92
CA ALA A 499 10.17 -25.82 -21.73
C ALA A 499 10.05 -27.26 -22.28
N ASP A 500 10.96 -28.18 -21.95
CA ASP A 500 10.87 -29.58 -22.41
C ASP A 500 10.03 -30.50 -21.48
N GLY A 501 9.53 -29.98 -20.35
CA GLY A 501 8.47 -30.63 -19.56
C GLY A 501 8.84 -31.49 -18.33
N PRO A 502 10.01 -32.16 -18.18
CA PRO A 502 10.26 -33.02 -17.00
C PRO A 502 10.90 -32.25 -15.84
N LEU A 503 10.98 -30.91 -15.90
CA LEU A 503 11.68 -30.11 -14.89
C LEU A 503 11.08 -30.32 -13.49
N MET A 504 9.77 -30.17 -13.34
CA MET A 504 9.13 -30.29 -12.04
C MET A 504 9.16 -31.73 -11.50
N ASP A 505 8.95 -32.73 -12.34
CA ASP A 505 9.09 -34.14 -11.95
C ASP A 505 10.51 -34.44 -11.44
N MET A 506 11.53 -33.93 -12.13
CA MET A 506 12.93 -34.09 -11.73
C MET A 506 13.23 -33.38 -10.40
N LEU A 507 12.71 -32.17 -10.19
CA LEU A 507 12.94 -31.42 -8.95
C LEU A 507 12.18 -32.02 -7.76
N VAL A 508 10.94 -32.48 -7.97
CA VAL A 508 10.17 -33.22 -6.95
C VAL A 508 10.91 -34.49 -6.55
N LYS A 509 11.40 -35.26 -7.54
CA LYS A 509 12.24 -36.43 -7.27
C LYS A 509 13.53 -36.07 -6.54
N ALA A 510 14.22 -35.01 -6.96
CA ALA A 510 15.44 -34.56 -6.30
C ALA A 510 15.17 -34.18 -4.83
N SER A 511 14.02 -33.58 -4.53
CA SER A 511 13.62 -33.31 -3.14
C SER A 511 13.40 -34.60 -2.35
N ASN A 512 12.81 -35.64 -2.95
CA ASN A 512 12.68 -36.97 -2.36
C ASN A 512 14.04 -37.62 -2.09
N ASP A 513 15.01 -37.40 -2.96
CA ASP A 513 16.39 -37.88 -2.83
C ASP A 513 17.23 -37.02 -1.85
N GLY A 514 16.62 -36.04 -1.19
CA GLY A 514 17.23 -35.20 -0.15
C GLY A 514 17.84 -33.89 -0.63
N VAL A 515 17.85 -33.60 -1.94
CA VAL A 515 18.41 -32.36 -2.49
C VAL A 515 17.64 -31.15 -1.98
N ASN A 516 18.37 -30.18 -1.43
CA ASN A 516 17.76 -29.00 -0.81
C ASN A 516 17.51 -27.86 -1.83
N VAL A 517 16.70 -26.88 -1.44
CA VAL A 517 16.27 -25.74 -2.27
C VAL A 517 17.46 -24.96 -2.84
N LEU A 518 18.51 -24.76 -2.04
CA LEU A 518 19.70 -23.99 -2.45
C LEU A 518 20.55 -24.75 -3.48
N ALA A 519 20.71 -26.07 -3.31
CA ALA A 519 21.41 -26.92 -4.26
C ALA A 519 20.66 -27.00 -5.60
N MET A 520 19.32 -27.10 -5.56
CA MET A 520 18.50 -27.01 -6.77
C MET A 520 18.63 -25.64 -7.44
N ALA A 521 18.60 -24.55 -6.67
CA ALA A 521 18.76 -23.20 -7.20
C ALA A 521 20.14 -23.00 -7.84
N GLN A 522 21.19 -23.56 -7.24
CA GLN A 522 22.55 -23.55 -7.79
C GLN A 522 22.63 -24.33 -9.09
N ALA A 523 22.02 -25.52 -9.17
CA ALA A 523 21.96 -26.31 -10.40
C ALA A 523 21.22 -25.55 -11.52
N LEU A 524 20.16 -24.81 -11.15
CA LEU A 524 19.37 -24.00 -12.07
C LEU A 524 20.06 -22.68 -12.45
N ALA A 525 21.10 -22.24 -11.75
CA ALA A 525 21.74 -20.97 -12.03
C ALA A 525 22.33 -20.92 -13.45
N GLY A 526 22.28 -19.74 -14.07
CA GLY A 526 22.79 -19.49 -15.41
C GLY A 526 23.57 -18.19 -15.45
N THR A 527 23.62 -17.54 -16.61
CA THR A 527 24.19 -16.19 -16.71
C THR A 527 23.23 -15.20 -16.05
N PRO A 528 23.62 -14.53 -14.95
CA PRO A 528 22.73 -13.62 -14.25
C PRO A 528 22.51 -12.34 -15.07
N ILE A 529 21.32 -11.74 -14.90
CA ILE A 529 21.00 -10.41 -15.44
C ILE A 529 20.60 -9.47 -14.31
N SER A 530 20.81 -8.17 -14.52
CA SER A 530 20.52 -7.14 -13.53
C SER A 530 19.95 -5.86 -14.13
N MET A 531 19.25 -5.12 -13.28
CA MET A 531 18.79 -3.75 -13.51
C MET A 531 18.77 -3.01 -12.17
N THR A 532 18.52 -1.70 -12.20
CA THR A 532 18.25 -0.96 -10.97
C THR A 532 16.92 -1.45 -10.37
N PRO A 533 16.90 -1.96 -9.12
CA PRO A 533 15.67 -2.36 -8.46
C PRO A 533 14.75 -1.15 -8.26
N LEU A 534 13.44 -1.38 -8.34
CA LEU A 534 12.47 -0.37 -7.94
C LEU A 534 12.59 -0.11 -6.44
N PRO A 535 12.57 1.15 -6.00
CA PRO A 535 12.72 1.48 -4.59
C PRO A 535 11.50 0.99 -3.79
N ARG A 536 11.68 0.81 -2.49
CA ARG A 536 10.58 0.64 -1.53
C ARG A 536 10.55 1.89 -0.68
N VAL A 537 9.49 2.69 -0.83
CA VAL A 537 9.34 3.97 -0.14
C VAL A 537 8.09 3.94 0.74
N ARG A 538 8.22 4.37 1.99
CA ARG A 538 7.08 4.70 2.86
C ARG A 538 6.85 6.20 2.82
N ALA A 539 5.59 6.61 2.85
CA ALA A 539 5.23 8.03 2.81
C ALA A 539 5.85 8.81 3.98
N ALA A 540 5.99 8.16 5.14
CA ALA A 540 6.49 8.75 6.37
C ALA A 540 8.02 8.90 6.43
N ASP A 541 8.79 8.17 5.61
CA ASP A 541 10.25 7.98 5.77
C ASP A 541 11.01 9.30 5.99
N ALA A 542 10.73 10.32 5.19
CA ALA A 542 11.47 11.59 5.25
C ALA A 542 11.24 12.37 6.56
N PHE A 543 10.03 12.33 7.11
CA PHE A 543 9.75 12.95 8.43
C PHE A 543 10.29 12.09 9.56
N GLU A 544 10.19 10.77 9.46
CA GLU A 544 10.72 9.85 10.47
C GLU A 544 12.24 9.96 10.60
N HIS A 545 12.96 10.15 9.50
CA HIS A 545 14.39 10.43 9.52
C HIS A 545 14.75 11.68 10.34
N LEU A 546 13.95 12.76 10.26
CA LEU A 546 14.14 13.95 11.09
C LEU A 546 13.88 13.65 12.57
N ARG A 547 12.91 12.78 12.87
CA ARG A 547 12.64 12.33 14.24
C ARG A 547 13.76 11.43 14.78
N ASP A 548 14.37 10.60 13.94
CA ASP A 548 15.56 9.80 14.30
C ASP A 548 16.77 10.71 14.63
N GLN A 549 16.93 11.82 13.89
CA GLN A 549 17.92 12.85 14.21
C GLN A 549 17.64 13.51 15.57
N ALA A 550 16.38 13.81 15.87
CA ALA A 550 15.98 14.35 17.18
C ALA A 550 16.24 13.36 18.33
N ASP A 551 15.98 12.07 18.13
CA ASP A 551 16.27 11.01 19.11
C ASP A 551 17.78 10.87 19.33
N THR A 552 18.59 10.96 18.27
CA THR A 552 20.05 10.98 18.37
C THR A 552 20.54 12.20 19.15
N TYR A 553 19.94 13.37 18.90
CA TYR A 553 20.23 14.58 19.67
C TYR A 553 19.91 14.40 21.15
N LYS A 554 18.75 13.81 21.47
CA LYS A 554 18.32 13.51 22.85
C LYS A 554 19.26 12.55 23.55
N ALA A 555 19.72 11.49 22.87
CA ALA A 555 20.68 10.54 23.43
C ALA A 555 22.01 11.24 23.82
N LYS A 556 22.44 12.26 23.05
CA LYS A 556 23.67 13.01 23.31
C LYS A 556 23.51 14.12 24.37
N HIS A 557 22.39 14.83 24.39
CA HIS A 557 22.20 16.04 25.21
C HIS A 557 21.23 15.87 26.39
N GLY A 558 20.59 14.72 26.53
CA GLY A 558 19.63 14.40 27.60
C GLY A 558 18.20 14.90 27.38
N ALA A 559 17.95 15.72 26.35
CA ALA A 559 16.63 16.25 26.01
C ALA A 559 16.48 16.43 24.48
N LEU A 560 15.24 16.46 23.99
CA LEU A 560 14.96 16.77 22.59
C LEU A 560 15.47 18.18 22.23
N PRO A 561 15.80 18.45 20.95
CA PRO A 561 16.05 19.81 20.51
C PRO A 561 14.79 20.66 20.71
N LYS A 562 14.95 21.89 21.18
CA LYS A 562 13.85 22.77 21.57
C LYS A 562 13.75 24.04 20.72
N ILE A 563 12.52 24.46 20.46
CA ILE A 563 12.17 25.76 19.88
C ILE A 563 11.19 26.51 20.80
N LEU A 564 11.44 27.80 21.07
CA LEU A 564 10.48 28.65 21.76
C LEU A 564 9.42 29.17 20.79
N LEU A 565 8.14 29.00 21.13
CA LEU A 565 7.04 29.74 20.52
C LEU A 565 6.97 31.14 21.16
N ALA A 566 7.65 32.11 20.54
CA ALA A 566 7.72 33.49 21.00
C ALA A 566 6.43 34.23 20.63
N ASN A 567 5.47 34.19 21.55
CA ASN A 567 4.12 34.69 21.36
C ASN A 567 4.03 36.21 21.61
N ILE A 568 3.47 36.98 20.67
CA ILE A 568 3.25 38.42 20.84
C ILE A 568 1.75 38.72 21.00
N GLY A 569 1.40 39.52 22.00
CA GLY A 569 0.03 39.94 22.30
C GLY A 569 -0.70 38.98 23.23
N ARG A 570 -2.04 38.98 23.16
CA ARG A 570 -2.92 38.14 23.99
C ARG A 570 -3.09 36.76 23.35
N ALA A 571 -3.58 35.78 24.12
CA ALA A 571 -3.81 34.43 23.62
C ALA A 571 -4.58 34.39 22.28
N ALA A 572 -5.66 35.15 22.15
CA ALA A 572 -6.44 35.24 20.92
C ALA A 572 -5.64 35.70 19.69
N ASP A 573 -4.55 36.45 19.89
CA ASP A 573 -3.71 36.98 18.83
C ASP A 573 -2.72 35.93 18.30
N PHE A 574 -2.25 35.01 19.15
CA PHE A 574 -1.18 34.07 18.80
C PHE A 574 -1.57 32.59 18.75
N THR A 575 -2.66 32.15 19.41
CA THR A 575 -2.98 30.70 19.58
C THR A 575 -2.98 29.95 18.25
N ALA A 576 -3.61 30.47 17.20
CA ALA A 576 -3.67 29.79 15.90
C ALA A 576 -2.27 29.57 15.29
N ARG A 577 -1.40 30.59 15.32
CA ARG A 577 -0.03 30.50 14.78
C ARG A 577 0.88 29.66 15.68
N ALA A 578 0.72 29.76 16.99
CA ALA A 578 1.47 28.96 17.96
C ALA A 578 1.13 27.47 17.82
N SER A 579 -0.15 27.11 17.71
CA SER A 579 -0.58 25.73 17.47
C SER A 579 -0.08 25.20 16.11
N PHE A 580 -0.14 26.03 15.05
CA PHE A 580 0.45 25.68 13.75
C PHE A 580 1.96 25.45 13.86
N ALA A 581 2.70 26.36 14.52
CA ALA A 581 4.14 26.26 14.70
C ALA A 581 4.54 25.04 15.55
N LYS A 582 3.80 24.73 16.62
CA LYS A 582 3.98 23.52 17.42
C LYS A 582 3.92 22.28 16.53
N ASN A 583 2.81 22.12 15.80
CA ASN A 583 2.59 21.01 14.87
C ASN A 583 3.64 21.00 13.73
N PHE A 584 4.13 22.16 13.30
CA PHE A 584 5.17 22.30 12.30
C PHE A 584 6.50 21.69 12.76
N PHE A 585 7.03 22.17 13.89
CA PHE A 585 8.36 21.80 14.37
C PHE A 585 8.41 20.41 15.00
N GLU A 586 7.34 20.00 15.67
CA GLU A 586 7.27 18.67 16.27
C GLU A 586 7.19 17.54 15.24
N ALA A 587 6.79 17.82 14.00
CA ALA A 587 6.85 16.85 12.92
C ALA A 587 8.30 16.45 12.59
N GLY A 588 9.26 17.33 12.89
CA GLY A 588 10.69 17.06 12.82
C GLY A 588 11.28 16.57 14.14
N GLY A 589 10.48 16.33 15.18
CA GLY A 589 10.98 15.95 16.50
C GLY A 589 11.57 17.10 17.33
N ILE A 590 11.36 18.35 16.91
CA ILE A 590 11.79 19.53 17.66
C ILE A 590 10.68 19.93 18.64
N GLU A 591 10.96 19.82 19.93
CA GLU A 591 10.04 20.11 21.02
C GLU A 591 9.71 21.61 21.06
N ALA A 592 8.42 21.94 20.93
CA ALA A 592 7.96 23.32 20.94
C ALA A 592 7.55 23.75 22.36
N VAL A 593 8.30 24.69 22.92
CA VAL A 593 8.06 25.29 24.24
C VAL A 593 7.14 26.49 24.09
N MET A 594 5.94 26.44 24.69
CA MET A 594 4.97 27.53 24.62
C MET A 594 5.40 28.72 25.48
N GLY A 595 5.59 29.90 24.87
CA GLY A 595 5.82 31.15 25.59
C GLY A 595 4.53 31.71 26.21
N ALA A 596 4.65 32.51 27.27
CA ALA A 596 3.48 33.02 28.01
C ALA A 596 2.66 34.04 27.19
N GLY A 597 3.32 34.70 26.24
CA GLY A 597 2.73 35.78 25.46
C GLY A 597 2.86 37.13 26.18
N GLY A 598 2.97 38.19 25.39
CA GLY A 598 3.09 39.54 25.92
C GLY A 598 3.59 40.51 24.85
N ASP A 599 3.79 41.75 25.28
CA ASP A 599 4.19 42.83 24.39
C ASP A 599 5.64 43.31 24.61
N ASP A 600 6.32 42.81 25.64
CA ASP A 600 7.69 43.19 26.00
C ASP A 600 8.74 42.23 25.39
N PRO A 601 9.58 42.70 24.44
CA PRO A 601 10.66 41.91 23.86
C PRO A 601 11.69 41.43 24.87
N VAL A 602 11.93 42.18 25.96
CA VAL A 602 12.92 41.79 26.98
C VAL A 602 12.41 40.62 27.82
N ALA A 603 11.13 40.66 28.21
CA ALA A 603 10.49 39.55 28.90
C ALA A 603 10.52 38.26 28.05
N ILE A 604 10.17 38.33 26.76
CA ILE A 604 10.16 37.17 25.86
C ILE A 604 11.59 36.66 25.58
N ALA A 605 12.58 37.55 25.47
CA ALA A 605 13.99 37.18 25.40
C ALA A 605 14.48 36.43 26.65
N LYS A 606 13.98 36.80 27.84
CA LYS A 606 14.27 36.08 29.08
C LYS A 606 13.59 34.70 29.11
N GLU A 607 12.35 34.60 28.62
CA GLU A 607 11.67 33.31 28.43
C GLU A 607 12.46 32.38 27.50
N PHE A 608 13.02 32.93 26.41
CA PHE A 608 13.91 32.17 25.51
C PHE A 608 15.10 31.58 26.25
N GLY A 609 15.83 32.40 27.03
CA GLY A 609 16.94 31.91 27.84
C GLY A 609 16.54 30.82 28.84
N ALA A 610 15.39 30.95 29.50
CA ALA A 610 14.89 29.98 30.46
C ALA A 610 14.38 28.67 29.82
N SER A 611 13.92 28.71 28.58
CA SER A 611 13.36 27.55 27.87
C SER A 611 14.40 26.47 27.52
N GLY A 612 15.68 26.84 27.47
CA GLY A 612 16.76 25.99 26.95
C GLY A 612 16.70 25.78 25.43
N ALA A 613 15.83 26.51 24.71
CA ALA A 613 15.73 26.43 23.26
C ALA A 613 16.97 26.99 22.56
N GLY A 614 17.29 26.42 21.39
CA GLY A 614 18.28 27.01 20.47
C GLY A 614 17.63 27.87 19.38
N LEU A 615 16.36 27.59 19.08
CA LEU A 615 15.59 28.21 18.02
C LEU A 615 14.41 28.97 18.63
N ALA A 616 13.90 29.98 17.92
CA ALA A 616 12.65 30.66 18.27
C ALA A 616 11.76 30.84 17.05
N VAL A 617 10.44 30.87 17.25
CA VAL A 617 9.47 31.22 16.21
C VAL A 617 8.48 32.25 16.72
N ILE A 618 8.38 33.39 16.03
CA ILE A 618 7.50 34.49 16.41
C ILE A 618 6.07 34.19 15.95
N CYS A 619 5.12 34.18 16.89
CA CYS A 619 3.72 33.82 16.66
C CYS A 619 2.80 34.98 17.06
N SER A 620 2.05 35.54 16.10
CA SER A 620 1.04 36.58 16.32
C SER A 620 0.19 36.78 15.06
N THR A 621 -0.64 37.83 15.04
CA THR A 621 -1.41 38.24 13.86
C THR A 621 -0.56 39.09 12.92
N ASP A 622 -0.95 39.14 11.64
CA ASP A 622 -0.29 39.97 10.62
C ASP A 622 -0.30 41.47 11.00
N ALA A 623 -1.34 41.93 11.71
CA ALA A 623 -1.44 43.30 12.19
C ALA A 623 -0.37 43.62 13.24
N ILE A 624 -0.12 42.72 14.19
CA ILE A 624 0.89 42.92 15.24
C ILE A 624 2.31 42.77 14.66
N TYR A 625 2.49 41.92 13.64
CA TYR A 625 3.78 41.77 12.99
C TYR A 625 4.31 43.05 12.37
N ALA A 626 3.42 43.88 11.80
CA ALA A 626 3.80 45.16 11.19
C ALA A 626 4.55 46.08 12.17
N ASP A 627 4.20 46.04 13.44
CA ASP A 627 4.72 46.95 14.46
C ASP A 627 5.83 46.31 15.31
N LYS A 628 5.71 45.01 15.63
CA LYS A 628 6.49 44.40 16.73
C LYS A 628 7.46 43.29 16.32
N ALA A 629 7.28 42.68 15.14
CA ALA A 629 8.04 41.48 14.78
C ALA A 629 9.54 41.75 14.62
N ALA A 630 9.93 42.90 14.04
CA ALA A 630 11.34 43.25 13.85
C ALA A 630 12.08 43.43 15.18
N THR A 631 11.51 44.19 16.11
CA THR A 631 12.08 44.39 17.45
C THR A 631 12.15 43.08 18.23
N MET A 632 11.12 42.23 18.12
CA MET A 632 11.12 40.91 18.75
C MET A 632 12.24 40.00 18.19
N ALA A 633 12.42 39.98 16.86
CA ALA A 633 13.47 39.18 16.22
C ALA A 633 14.86 39.60 16.69
N GLN A 634 15.13 40.91 16.76
CA GLN A 634 16.39 41.45 17.27
C GLN A 634 16.63 41.04 18.73
N ALA A 635 15.61 41.17 19.59
CA ALA A 635 15.71 40.78 21.00
C ALA A 635 16.05 39.28 21.17
N LEU A 636 15.41 38.40 20.40
CA LEU A 636 15.69 36.97 20.40
C LEU A 636 17.10 36.64 19.89
N LYS A 637 17.57 37.34 18.84
CA LYS A 637 18.94 37.19 18.34
C LYS A 637 19.97 37.63 19.38
N THR A 638 19.76 38.77 20.05
CA THR A 638 20.61 39.24 21.15
C THR A 638 20.60 38.27 22.33
N ALA A 639 19.47 37.61 22.59
CA ALA A 639 19.35 36.56 23.62
C ALA A 639 20.03 35.23 23.26
N GLY A 640 20.61 35.12 22.05
CA GLY A 640 21.38 33.96 21.62
C GLY A 640 20.60 32.95 20.77
N ALA A 641 19.42 33.30 20.25
CA ALA A 641 18.73 32.44 19.29
C ALA A 641 19.58 32.24 18.03
N THR A 642 19.90 30.98 17.72
CA THR A 642 20.71 30.67 16.53
C THR A 642 19.92 30.98 15.27
N THR A 643 18.64 30.60 15.26
CA THR A 643 17.68 30.90 14.19
C THR A 643 16.37 31.41 14.76
N VAL A 644 15.82 32.45 14.15
CA VAL A 644 14.50 33.01 14.46
C VAL A 644 13.61 32.83 13.24
N TYR A 645 12.48 32.14 13.40
CA TYR A 645 11.45 31.99 12.37
C TYR A 645 10.27 32.92 12.65
N LEU A 646 9.40 33.12 11.66
CA LEU A 646 8.10 33.78 11.86
C LEU A 646 6.96 32.93 11.29
N ALA A 647 5.88 32.77 12.06
CA ALA A 647 4.70 32.00 11.65
C ALA A 647 3.70 32.85 10.87
N GLY A 648 3.87 32.91 9.55
CA GLY A 648 3.11 33.77 8.65
C GLY A 648 3.85 33.96 7.33
N ARG A 649 3.31 34.79 6.42
CA ARG A 649 4.05 35.22 5.23
C ARG A 649 4.67 36.58 5.52
N GLY A 650 5.93 36.80 5.13
CA GLY A 650 6.61 38.09 5.29
C GLY A 650 5.96 39.21 4.47
N GLY A 651 5.39 38.87 3.31
CA GLY A 651 4.64 39.81 2.47
C GLY A 651 5.50 41.03 2.10
N LYS A 652 4.98 42.25 2.29
CA LYS A 652 5.73 43.48 2.01
C LYS A 652 6.85 43.77 3.03
N ALA A 653 6.80 43.15 4.22
CA ALA A 653 7.76 43.37 5.30
C ALA A 653 8.92 42.38 5.30
N GLU A 654 8.95 41.43 4.35
CA GLU A 654 9.90 40.32 4.30
C GLU A 654 11.37 40.77 4.41
N ASN A 655 11.78 41.73 3.58
CA ASN A 655 13.16 42.26 3.60
C ASN A 655 13.52 42.92 4.93
N ALA A 656 12.59 43.66 5.53
CA ALA A 656 12.81 44.33 6.81
C ALA A 656 12.93 43.30 7.96
N LEU A 657 12.13 42.24 7.91
CA LEU A 657 12.16 41.16 8.89
C LEU A 657 13.44 40.32 8.79
N HIS A 658 13.92 40.06 7.57
CA HIS A 658 15.24 39.45 7.37
C HIS A 658 16.37 40.31 7.91
N ALA A 659 16.36 41.62 7.64
CA ALA A 659 17.34 42.56 8.19
C ALA A 659 17.28 42.62 9.73
N ALA A 660 16.11 42.39 10.32
CA ALA A 660 15.92 42.32 11.76
C ALA A 660 16.30 40.96 12.39
N GLY A 661 16.71 39.98 11.57
CA GLY A 661 17.21 38.68 12.05
C GLY A 661 16.23 37.52 11.95
N VAL A 662 15.06 37.68 11.32
CA VAL A 662 14.20 36.55 10.92
C VAL A 662 14.90 35.79 9.79
N ALA A 663 15.19 34.52 10.01
CA ALA A 663 15.85 33.68 9.02
C ALA A 663 14.87 33.23 7.93
N ASP A 664 13.68 32.78 8.30
CA ASP A 664 12.69 32.21 7.38
C ASP A 664 11.26 32.27 7.95
N PHE A 665 10.29 31.99 7.07
CA PHE A 665 8.86 32.05 7.32
C PHE A 665 8.18 30.69 7.22
N ILE A 666 7.37 30.31 8.21
CA ILE A 666 6.55 29.09 8.16
C ILE A 666 5.09 29.43 7.89
N TYR A 667 4.48 28.75 6.92
CA TYR A 667 3.10 28.99 6.51
C TYR A 667 2.52 27.78 5.78
N MET A 668 1.19 27.71 5.66
CA MET A 668 0.52 26.60 4.95
C MET A 668 0.99 26.50 3.49
N GLY A 669 1.49 25.33 3.10
CA GLY A 669 1.98 25.03 1.76
C GLY A 669 3.46 25.37 1.51
N CYS A 670 4.21 25.86 2.52
CA CYS A 670 5.67 25.90 2.42
C CYS A 670 6.27 24.48 2.43
N ASP A 671 7.54 24.35 2.03
CA ASP A 671 8.23 23.06 2.03
C ASP A 671 8.69 22.71 3.46
N VAL A 672 7.83 22.01 4.19
CA VAL A 672 8.02 21.70 5.62
C VAL A 672 9.27 20.86 5.83
N LEU A 673 9.51 19.86 4.97
CA LEU A 673 10.70 19.01 5.07
C LEU A 673 11.99 19.81 4.88
N ALA A 674 12.04 20.69 3.89
CA ALA A 674 13.22 21.54 3.67
C ALA A 674 13.49 22.43 4.89
N MET A 675 12.45 23.05 5.44
CA MET A 675 12.52 23.92 6.62
C MET A 675 13.03 23.17 7.86
N LEU A 676 12.47 22.00 8.15
CA LEU A 676 12.87 21.20 9.31
C LEU A 676 14.27 20.61 9.14
N THR A 677 14.64 20.22 7.92
CA THR A 677 16.01 19.78 7.62
C THR A 677 17.01 20.91 7.88
N SER A 678 16.69 22.15 7.50
CA SER A 678 17.52 23.32 7.80
C SER A 678 17.66 23.53 9.31
N ALA A 679 16.55 23.45 10.05
CA ALA A 679 16.53 23.58 11.51
C ALA A 679 17.44 22.53 12.19
N HIS A 680 17.38 21.27 11.77
CA HIS A 680 18.25 20.20 12.27
C HIS A 680 19.73 20.45 12.00
N ARG A 681 20.09 20.96 10.82
CA ARG A 681 21.50 21.32 10.52
C ARG A 681 22.01 22.40 11.47
N THR A 682 21.21 23.42 11.76
CA THR A 682 21.59 24.47 12.70
C THR A 682 21.75 23.94 14.13
N LEU A 683 20.87 23.02 14.56
CA LEU A 683 20.95 22.39 15.87
C LEU A 683 22.17 21.48 16.01
N ALA A 684 22.59 20.79 14.94
CA ALA A 684 23.75 19.91 14.93
C ALA A 684 25.11 20.66 14.95
N ALA A 685 25.13 21.94 14.57
CA ALA A 685 26.33 22.78 14.60
C ALA A 685 26.64 23.34 16.00
N ARG A 686 25.79 23.08 17.00
CA ARG A 686 25.92 23.47 18.40
C ARG A 686 26.37 22.27 19.24
#